data_AF-A0A1H0ESV5-F1
#
_entry.id   AF-A0A1H0ESV5-F1
#
_cell.length_a   1.000
_cell.length_b   1.000
_cell.length_c   1.000
_cell.angle_alpha   90.00
_cell.angle_beta   90.00
_cell.angle_gamma   90.00
#
_symmetry.space_group_name_H-M   'P 1'
#
loop_
_entity.id
_entity.type
_entity.pdbx_description
1 polymer ?
#
loop_
_entity_poly.entity_id
_entity_poly.type
_entity_poly.pdbx_seq_one_letter_code
_entity_poly.pdbx_strand_id
1 'polypeptide(L)'
;MDHRVALAFEDGVTRFITCREDQTVADASYRSRINIPLDCRDGACGTCKALCESGEFDGGAYLEDALSPDEAADGYVLPCSMKPRSDLVLQIATTSAVAKTSAATHRGTVTALDRLSPTTVALTVGIEDRDALAFLPGQYVNIAVPGTEESRSYSFSSAPDDAALTFLVKLTSGGVMSTWLEERAAVGDELTFTGPHGSFFLRESDAPLVLLAGGTGLAPILSILRTLAAGGSTRRTHLVYGVTTDDDLVETDTLERLAGSLPGLSWDHCVADPATTARNQGYVTGLVGLEHLHGGDAAVYLCGPPAMVEAVRTHVAGLGVAPSGFYYEKFALAAAPAEVAEEVAAPEPGAVVPEPAEVAVEPPPVPVAVPDTVAELLGLDGREGRTSAGQLLLPPVELSPVGAGAAGRGADSPADLWRLAGQRVGEPTAVGDVLPVADADDLLPAAGARAVAGQELLPEARIEPLLRPPAPAAPADRPAGPPTGTVDGYQIGEEHPAVTGSDALFDARRALELGALELTIGRLTHQQLAGYRLLAEAALPYVEGDRLVDAASYTETNAAFHDHLFSLTGNEHLLRAYQALGVTGHMEESLRAATWIHPRCTQDHLDIVTAFSDGDRERARVLIAEHAERSKQTTRRAMRDLAEGRRPRFVTPGRFAGQVVLVTGAGQGIGECTARRISAEGGALVLADRAELVRDLAVELGSPGAEAVPVVADLETWEGASAVVDAALARFGRIDVAVHTVGGTIWAKPFEHYPPEQVRAEIDRSLWPTLWCCRAVVPHMVERGRGTIVNVSSVATRGLNRVPYAAAKGGVNAITSALALEMAPHGVRVVATAPGGTEAPPRRTPRGPAPESEQEQAWYRTIVDQTVDSSLMKRYGTLDEQAAAITFLASEEASYITGTVLPVAGGDLG
;
A
#
# COMPACT_ATOMS: atom_id res chain seq x y z
N MET A 1 38.28 -7.43 29.04
CA MET A 1 37.50 -8.26 29.97
C MET A 1 36.76 -9.32 29.16
N ASP A 2 36.21 -10.33 29.83
CA ASP A 2 35.44 -11.40 29.19
C ASP A 2 33.95 -11.18 29.49
N HIS A 3 33.12 -11.18 28.46
CA HIS A 3 31.67 -11.00 28.54
C HIS A 3 30.95 -12.32 28.28
N ARG A 4 29.82 -12.54 28.95
CA ARG A 4 28.93 -13.67 28.70
C ARG A 4 27.93 -13.30 27.62
N VAL A 5 27.88 -14.12 26.57
CA VAL A 5 26.89 -13.97 25.49
C VAL A 5 25.94 -15.16 25.55
N ALA A 6 24.65 -14.88 25.71
CA ALA A 6 23.58 -15.86 25.59
C ALA A 6 23.11 -15.91 24.13
N LEU A 7 23.19 -17.09 23.51
CA LEU A 7 22.69 -17.38 22.18
C LEU A 7 21.38 -18.16 22.32
N ALA A 8 20.25 -17.49 22.09
CA ALA A 8 18.93 -18.11 22.06
C ALA A 8 18.62 -18.59 20.64
N PHE A 9 18.26 -19.86 20.49
CA PHE A 9 17.95 -20.51 19.21
C PHE A 9 16.43 -20.65 19.03
N GLU A 10 16.00 -20.84 17.79
CA GLU A 10 14.58 -20.95 17.42
C GLU A 10 13.87 -22.15 18.08
N ASP A 11 14.61 -23.21 18.41
CA ASP A 11 14.12 -24.39 19.13
C ASP A 11 13.93 -24.14 20.65
N GLY A 12 14.04 -22.89 21.10
CA GLY A 12 13.87 -22.47 22.50
C GLY A 12 15.06 -22.82 23.40
N VAL A 13 16.14 -23.37 22.84
CA VAL A 13 17.36 -23.68 23.59
C VAL A 13 18.24 -22.44 23.68
N THR A 14 18.80 -22.16 24.87
CA THR A 14 19.80 -21.10 25.05
C THR A 14 21.17 -21.71 25.36
N ARG A 15 22.21 -21.23 24.69
CA ARG A 15 23.61 -21.58 24.98
C ARG A 15 24.37 -20.35 25.44
N PHE A 16 25.32 -20.54 26.34
CA PHE A 16 26.18 -19.48 26.81
C PHE A 16 27.59 -19.67 26.28
N ILE A 17 28.17 -18.60 25.73
CA ILE A 17 29.57 -18.55 25.33
C ILE A 17 30.28 -17.42 26.08
N THR A 18 31.60 -17.54 26.18
CA THR A 18 32.46 -16.46 26.69
C THR A 18 33.14 -15.78 25.51
N CYS A 19 32.98 -14.46 25.40
CA CYS A 19 33.53 -13.65 24.32
C CYS A 19 34.44 -12.55 24.91
N ARG A 20 35.61 -12.34 24.31
CA ARG A 20 36.55 -11.30 24.72
C ARG A 20 36.20 -9.99 24.01
N GLU A 21 36.49 -8.85 24.63
CA GLU A 21 36.26 -7.52 24.03
C GLU A 21 36.95 -7.31 22.66
N ASP A 22 38.09 -7.97 22.41
CA ASP A 22 38.83 -7.85 21.14
C ASP A 22 38.31 -8.80 20.04
N GLN A 23 37.42 -9.72 20.40
CA GLN A 23 36.94 -10.82 19.58
C GLN A 23 35.50 -10.61 19.11
N THR A 24 35.18 -11.07 17.90
CA THR A 24 33.82 -11.07 17.40
C THR A 24 32.97 -12.16 18.06
N VAL A 25 31.66 -11.94 18.12
CA VAL A 25 30.73 -12.94 18.69
C VAL A 25 30.73 -14.23 17.87
N ALA A 26 30.83 -14.13 16.53
CA ALA A 26 30.94 -15.29 15.65
C ALA A 26 32.17 -16.16 15.97
N ASP A 27 33.35 -15.55 16.12
CA ASP A 27 34.57 -16.30 16.44
C ASP A 27 34.48 -16.96 17.84
N ALA A 28 33.84 -16.29 18.80
CA ALA A 28 33.63 -16.85 20.13
C ALA A 28 32.66 -18.04 20.11
N SER A 29 31.63 -17.95 19.27
CA SER A 29 30.66 -19.02 19.05
C SER A 29 31.32 -20.25 18.41
N TYR A 30 32.06 -20.07 17.31
CA TYR A 30 32.76 -21.15 16.62
C TYR A 30 33.83 -21.79 17.49
N ARG A 31 34.60 -21.01 18.28
CA ARG A 31 35.53 -21.57 19.27
C ARG A 31 34.83 -22.46 20.29
N SER A 32 33.60 -22.11 20.65
CA SER A 32 32.77 -22.87 21.59
C SER A 32 32.05 -24.05 20.95
N ARG A 33 32.36 -24.36 19.67
CA ARG A 33 31.71 -25.40 18.85
C ARG A 33 30.21 -25.19 18.69
N ILE A 34 29.81 -23.93 18.58
CA ILE A 34 28.46 -23.50 18.26
C ILE A 34 28.55 -22.72 16.94
N ASN A 35 28.24 -23.39 15.85
CA ASN A 35 28.33 -22.88 14.49
C ASN A 35 27.04 -22.12 14.16
N ILE A 36 26.93 -20.89 14.66
CA ILE A 36 25.85 -19.99 14.23
C ILE A 36 25.96 -19.72 12.72
N PRO A 37 24.86 -19.36 12.03
CA PRO A 37 24.88 -19.07 10.59
C PRO A 37 25.99 -18.05 10.26
N LEU A 38 26.86 -18.40 9.32
CA LEU A 38 28.03 -17.58 8.97
C LEU A 38 28.58 -18.02 7.61
N ASP A 39 28.90 -17.05 6.76
CA ASP A 39 29.52 -17.29 5.44
C ASP A 39 30.76 -16.40 5.21
N CYS A 40 30.59 -15.16 4.73
CA CYS A 40 31.70 -14.25 4.35
C CYS A 40 32.67 -13.83 5.47
N ARG A 41 32.21 -13.79 6.73
CA ARG A 41 32.93 -13.30 7.92
C ARG A 41 33.42 -11.85 7.90
N ASP A 42 33.02 -11.03 6.94
CA ASP A 42 33.48 -9.64 6.77
C ASP A 42 32.35 -8.61 6.77
N GLY A 43 31.11 -9.02 7.07
CA GLY A 43 29.96 -8.13 7.13
C GLY A 43 29.38 -7.76 5.76
N ALA A 44 29.63 -8.56 4.72
CA ALA A 44 29.11 -8.32 3.38
C ALA A 44 27.87 -9.15 2.99
N CYS A 45 27.73 -10.39 3.47
CA CYS A 45 26.69 -11.31 2.99
C CYS A 45 25.37 -11.30 3.78
N GLY A 46 25.34 -10.76 5.01
CA GLY A 46 24.16 -10.79 5.90
C GLY A 46 23.80 -12.15 6.52
N THR A 47 24.42 -13.27 6.14
CA THR A 47 24.05 -14.62 6.62
C THR A 47 24.09 -14.79 8.15
N CYS A 48 24.94 -14.04 8.85
CA CYS A 48 25.03 -14.15 10.31
C CYS A 48 24.02 -13.30 11.08
N LYS A 49 23.15 -12.54 10.40
CA LYS A 49 22.21 -11.61 11.01
C LYS A 49 21.46 -12.23 12.19
N ALA A 50 21.46 -11.50 13.31
CA ALA A 50 20.88 -11.90 14.57
C ALA A 50 20.22 -10.68 15.23
N LEU A 51 19.27 -10.90 16.14
CA LEU A 51 18.66 -9.81 16.93
C LEU A 51 19.35 -9.70 18.29
N CYS A 52 19.79 -8.50 18.66
CA CYS A 52 20.35 -8.23 19.98
C CYS A 52 19.26 -7.75 20.94
N GLU A 53 18.80 -8.62 21.84
CA GLU A 53 17.73 -8.30 22.80
C GLU A 53 18.22 -7.39 23.93
N SER A 54 19.48 -7.55 24.34
CA SER A 54 20.05 -6.74 25.42
C SER A 54 21.58 -6.74 25.40
N GLY A 55 22.13 -5.65 25.95
CA GLY A 55 23.56 -5.44 26.14
C GLY A 55 24.16 -4.41 25.19
N GLU A 56 25.35 -3.92 25.54
CA GLU A 56 26.11 -2.94 24.78
C GLU A 56 27.16 -3.64 23.92
N PHE A 57 27.30 -3.21 22.67
CA PHE A 57 28.26 -3.77 21.72
C PHE A 57 28.85 -2.70 20.81
N ASP A 58 29.91 -3.07 20.11
CA ASP A 58 30.45 -2.37 18.95
C ASP A 58 30.03 -3.15 17.69
N GLY A 59 29.27 -2.53 16.78
CA GLY A 59 28.75 -3.19 15.58
C GLY A 59 29.81 -3.52 14.52
N GLY A 60 31.01 -2.93 14.63
CA GLY A 60 32.07 -3.09 13.64
C GLY A 60 31.74 -2.45 12.28
N ALA A 61 32.50 -2.84 11.26
CA ALA A 61 32.26 -2.42 9.87
C ALA A 61 31.45 -3.48 9.12
N TYR A 62 30.50 -3.05 8.30
CA TYR A 62 29.65 -3.89 7.45
C TYR A 62 29.08 -3.06 6.28
N LEU A 63 28.55 -3.75 5.27
CA LEU A 63 27.87 -3.12 4.14
C LEU A 63 26.38 -2.92 4.46
N GLU A 64 25.78 -1.84 3.96
CA GLU A 64 24.34 -1.55 4.13
C GLU A 64 23.45 -2.65 3.50
N ASP A 65 23.95 -3.33 2.46
CA ASP A 65 23.29 -4.49 1.86
C ASP A 65 23.19 -5.70 2.80
N ALA A 66 24.09 -5.80 3.79
CA ALA A 66 24.12 -6.90 4.76
C ALA A 66 23.27 -6.59 6.01
N LEU A 67 23.26 -5.33 6.43
CA LEU A 67 22.47 -4.82 7.54
C LEU A 67 22.12 -3.35 7.27
N SER A 68 20.83 -3.07 7.02
CA SER A 68 20.38 -1.72 6.70
C SER A 68 20.37 -0.81 7.94
N PRO A 69 20.34 0.53 7.76
CA PRO A 69 20.21 1.46 8.89
C PRO A 69 18.96 1.24 9.74
N ASP A 70 17.84 0.88 9.11
CA ASP A 70 16.57 0.61 9.79
C ASP A 70 16.65 -0.68 10.61
N GLU A 71 17.22 -1.75 10.04
CA GLU A 71 17.44 -3.01 10.75
C GLU A 71 18.38 -2.84 11.95
N ALA A 72 19.44 -2.04 11.80
CA ALA A 72 20.34 -1.72 12.90
C ALA A 72 19.63 -0.93 14.01
N ALA A 73 18.71 -0.01 13.65
CA ALA A 73 17.90 0.73 14.61
C ALA A 73 16.91 -0.18 15.37
N ASP A 74 16.39 -1.21 14.71
CA ASP A 74 15.51 -2.23 15.28
C ASP A 74 16.26 -3.28 16.14
N GLY A 75 17.58 -3.14 16.27
CA GLY A 75 18.41 -3.98 17.14
C GLY A 75 19.03 -5.20 16.45
N TYR A 76 18.92 -5.33 15.13
CA TYR A 76 19.64 -6.37 14.39
C TYR A 76 21.14 -6.09 14.33
N VAL A 77 21.91 -7.17 14.36
CA VAL A 77 23.37 -7.15 14.42
C VAL A 77 23.98 -8.20 13.50
N LEU A 78 25.25 -8.02 13.16
CA LEU A 78 26.06 -9.01 12.46
C LEU A 78 27.13 -9.58 13.42
N PRO A 79 26.91 -10.77 14.02
CA PRO A 79 27.87 -11.49 14.85
C PRO A 79 29.30 -11.58 14.31
N CYS A 80 29.49 -11.57 12.98
CA CYS A 80 30.81 -11.59 12.35
C CYS A 80 31.58 -10.27 12.49
N SER A 81 30.89 -9.14 12.63
CA SER A 81 31.48 -7.81 12.78
C SER A 81 31.39 -7.29 14.22
N MET A 82 30.42 -7.77 14.99
CA MET A 82 30.13 -7.24 16.32
C MET A 82 31.09 -7.73 17.40
N LYS A 83 31.42 -6.84 18.35
CA LYS A 83 32.22 -7.14 19.56
C LYS A 83 31.49 -6.67 20.83
N PRO A 84 31.44 -7.49 21.90
CA PRO A 84 30.70 -7.13 23.11
C PRO A 84 31.40 -6.04 23.94
N ARG A 85 30.62 -5.11 24.50
CA ARG A 85 31.04 -4.14 25.54
C ARG A 85 30.43 -4.44 26.91
N SER A 86 29.34 -5.23 26.94
CA SER A 86 28.77 -5.86 28.13
C SER A 86 28.39 -7.32 27.86
N ASP A 87 27.82 -7.99 28.85
CA ASP A 87 27.06 -9.23 28.62
C ASP A 87 25.94 -8.99 27.60
N LEU A 88 25.73 -9.93 26.69
CA LEU A 88 24.79 -9.83 25.56
C LEU A 88 23.78 -10.97 25.56
N VAL A 89 22.59 -10.70 24.99
CA VAL A 89 21.61 -11.74 24.63
C VAL A 89 21.25 -11.58 23.15
N LEU A 90 21.52 -12.63 22.36
CA LEU A 90 21.26 -12.65 20.93
C LEU A 90 20.26 -13.76 20.57
N GLN A 91 19.28 -13.44 19.72
CA GLN A 91 18.47 -14.44 19.03
C GLN A 91 19.14 -14.83 17.71
N ILE A 92 19.39 -16.13 17.54
CA ILE A 92 20.04 -16.70 16.36
C ILE A 92 18.97 -17.39 15.51
N ALA A 93 18.89 -17.01 14.22
CA ALA A 93 17.98 -17.57 13.22
C ALA A 93 18.38 -18.98 12.76
N THR A 94 18.55 -19.91 13.71
CA THR A 94 18.75 -21.35 13.46
C THR A 94 18.38 -22.16 14.70
N THR A 95 18.33 -23.49 14.58
CA THR A 95 18.12 -24.39 15.72
C THR A 95 19.45 -24.78 16.38
N SER A 96 19.40 -25.11 17.67
CA SER A 96 20.60 -25.52 18.40
C SER A 96 21.19 -26.86 17.91
N ALA A 97 20.39 -27.67 17.21
CA ALA A 97 20.83 -28.90 16.56
C ALA A 97 21.69 -28.61 15.33
N VAL A 98 21.25 -27.69 14.47
CA VAL A 98 21.99 -27.30 13.25
C VAL A 98 23.25 -26.51 13.61
N ALA A 99 23.20 -25.69 14.65
CA ALA A 99 24.38 -25.01 15.17
C ALA A 99 25.47 -25.97 15.72
N LYS A 100 25.21 -27.28 15.82
CA LYS A 100 26.24 -28.30 16.14
C LYS A 100 26.83 -28.99 14.92
N THR A 101 26.21 -28.81 13.75
CA THR A 101 26.72 -29.34 12.48
C THR A 101 27.74 -28.36 11.91
N SER A 102 28.82 -28.85 11.31
CA SER A 102 29.82 -28.03 10.64
C SER A 102 29.81 -28.33 9.16
N ALA A 103 29.92 -27.30 8.31
CA ALA A 103 30.17 -27.52 6.90
C ALA A 103 31.41 -28.40 6.74
N ALA A 104 31.28 -29.51 6.01
CA ALA A 104 32.32 -30.48 5.76
C ALA A 104 32.50 -30.68 4.26
N THR A 105 33.70 -31.09 3.87
CA THR A 105 33.99 -31.45 2.48
C THR A 105 33.65 -32.92 2.26
N HIS A 106 32.73 -33.18 1.34
CA HIS A 106 32.30 -34.51 0.97
C HIS A 106 32.80 -34.85 -0.43
N ARG A 107 33.05 -36.15 -0.66
CA ARG A 107 33.28 -36.71 -1.99
C ARG A 107 32.08 -37.52 -2.41
N GLY A 108 31.61 -37.28 -3.63
CA GLY A 108 30.48 -38.00 -4.19
C GLY A 108 30.71 -38.41 -5.62
N THR A 109 29.99 -39.44 -6.04
CA THR A 109 30.02 -39.95 -7.41
C THR A 109 28.75 -39.52 -8.13
N VAL A 110 28.87 -39.05 -9.38
CA VAL A 110 27.73 -38.73 -10.23
C VAL A 110 26.98 -40.00 -10.57
N THR A 111 25.74 -40.12 -10.12
CA THR A 111 24.89 -41.31 -10.35
C THR A 111 23.88 -41.12 -11.46
N ALA A 112 23.49 -39.87 -11.77
CA ALA A 112 22.62 -39.54 -12.90
C ALA A 112 22.87 -38.12 -13.41
N LEU A 113 22.67 -37.93 -14.72
CA LEU A 113 22.79 -36.67 -15.46
C LEU A 113 21.60 -36.56 -16.42
N ASP A 114 20.51 -35.97 -15.95
CA ASP A 114 19.29 -35.86 -16.73
C ASP A 114 19.20 -34.48 -17.38
N ARG A 115 19.28 -34.44 -18.72
CA ARG A 115 19.05 -33.20 -19.48
C ARG A 115 17.57 -32.94 -19.60
N LEU A 116 17.04 -32.16 -18.66
CA LEU A 116 15.61 -31.84 -18.59
C LEU A 116 15.17 -30.95 -19.75
N SER A 117 16.07 -30.07 -20.22
CA SER A 117 15.84 -29.21 -21.38
C SER A 117 17.16 -28.79 -22.03
N PRO A 118 17.15 -28.05 -23.16
CA PRO A 118 18.35 -27.47 -23.74
C PRO A 118 19.12 -26.53 -22.78
N THR A 119 18.44 -26.01 -21.74
CA THR A 119 18.99 -24.99 -20.84
C THR A 119 19.20 -25.48 -19.42
N THR A 120 18.72 -26.67 -19.04
CA THR A 120 18.73 -27.13 -17.64
C THR A 120 19.07 -28.61 -17.50
N VAL A 121 19.96 -28.93 -16.56
CA VAL A 121 20.41 -30.29 -16.24
C VAL A 121 20.13 -30.59 -14.77
N ALA A 122 19.57 -31.76 -14.48
CA ALA A 122 19.53 -32.33 -13.15
C ALA A 122 20.77 -33.21 -12.92
N LEU A 123 21.59 -32.83 -11.94
CA LEU A 123 22.79 -33.54 -11.52
C LEU A 123 22.48 -34.31 -10.23
N THR A 124 22.63 -35.64 -10.26
CA THR A 124 22.45 -36.49 -9.07
C THR A 124 23.78 -37.08 -8.62
N VAL A 125 24.07 -36.96 -7.32
CA VAL A 125 25.32 -37.36 -6.69
C VAL A 125 25.03 -38.27 -5.50
N GLY A 126 25.69 -39.43 -5.47
CA GLY A 126 25.72 -40.31 -4.30
C GLY A 126 26.95 -40.03 -3.43
N ILE A 127 26.78 -40.06 -2.11
CA ILE A 127 27.89 -39.95 -1.15
C ILE A 127 27.92 -41.16 -0.22
N GLU A 128 29.13 -41.64 0.11
CA GLU A 128 29.29 -42.81 1.00
C GLU A 128 29.00 -42.46 2.47
N ASP A 129 29.28 -41.22 2.89
CA ASP A 129 29.12 -40.71 4.24
C ASP A 129 27.82 -39.91 4.43
N ARG A 130 26.71 -40.41 3.87
CA ARG A 130 25.43 -39.70 3.84
C ARG A 130 24.94 -39.21 5.20
N ASP A 131 25.13 -40.01 6.25
CA ASP A 131 24.74 -39.68 7.62
C ASP A 131 25.54 -38.52 8.22
N ALA A 132 26.70 -38.18 7.65
CA ALA A 132 27.54 -37.07 8.09
C ALA A 132 27.08 -35.72 7.54
N LEU A 133 26.24 -35.71 6.50
CA LEU A 133 25.70 -34.50 5.87
C LEU A 133 24.26 -34.25 6.34
N ALA A 134 24.11 -33.44 7.39
CA ALA A 134 22.81 -32.95 7.84
C ALA A 134 22.59 -31.52 7.33
N PHE A 135 21.53 -31.28 6.55
CA PHE A 135 21.18 -29.97 6.02
C PHE A 135 19.68 -29.68 6.19
N LEU A 136 19.32 -28.40 6.16
CA LEU A 136 17.94 -27.94 6.18
C LEU A 136 17.41 -27.68 4.77
N PRO A 137 16.14 -27.99 4.47
CA PRO A 137 15.61 -27.91 3.11
C PRO A 137 15.57 -26.44 2.65
N GLY A 138 16.33 -26.17 1.58
CA GLY A 138 16.60 -24.82 1.07
C GLY A 138 18.09 -24.48 1.01
N GLN A 139 18.93 -25.15 1.80
CA GLN A 139 20.37 -24.92 1.84
C GLN A 139 21.10 -25.36 0.55
N TYR A 140 22.37 -24.95 0.44
CA TYR A 140 23.23 -25.22 -0.72
C TYR A 140 24.60 -25.79 -0.35
N VAL A 141 25.33 -26.21 -1.38
CA VAL A 141 26.75 -26.61 -1.30
C VAL A 141 27.57 -25.90 -2.36
N ASN A 142 28.86 -25.77 -2.08
CA ASN A 142 29.86 -25.29 -3.02
C ASN A 142 30.49 -26.50 -3.72
N ILE A 143 30.15 -26.74 -4.99
CA ILE A 143 30.69 -27.85 -5.80
C ILE A 143 31.94 -27.37 -6.53
N ALA A 144 33.06 -28.07 -6.31
CA ALA A 144 34.29 -27.85 -7.07
C ALA A 144 34.09 -28.34 -8.52
N VAL A 145 34.38 -27.49 -9.49
CA VAL A 145 34.19 -27.79 -10.92
C VAL A 145 35.34 -28.69 -11.39
N PRO A 146 35.05 -29.91 -11.90
CA PRO A 146 36.12 -30.84 -12.29
C PRO A 146 37.06 -30.27 -13.36
N GLY A 147 38.36 -30.32 -13.06
CA GLY A 147 39.41 -29.85 -13.93
C GLY A 147 39.68 -28.34 -13.86
N THR A 148 39.12 -27.63 -12.89
CA THR A 148 39.45 -26.22 -12.59
C THR A 148 39.71 -26.04 -11.08
N GLU A 149 40.21 -24.87 -10.68
CA GLU A 149 40.32 -24.47 -9.27
C GLU A 149 39.07 -23.73 -8.77
N GLU A 150 38.01 -23.68 -9.59
CA GLU A 150 36.80 -22.92 -9.30
C GLU A 150 35.74 -23.76 -8.59
N SER A 151 34.94 -23.10 -7.75
CA SER A 151 33.76 -23.69 -7.12
C SER A 151 32.51 -22.88 -7.48
N ARG A 152 31.34 -23.53 -7.45
CA ARG A 152 30.04 -22.88 -7.66
C ARG A 152 28.99 -23.37 -6.68
N SER A 153 28.14 -22.45 -6.23
CA SER A 153 27.03 -22.71 -5.31
C SER A 153 25.87 -23.39 -6.03
N TYR A 154 25.39 -24.51 -5.48
CA TYR A 154 24.19 -25.21 -5.96
C TYR A 154 23.31 -25.63 -4.79
N SER A 155 22.06 -25.15 -4.79
CA SER A 155 21.07 -25.51 -3.78
C SER A 155 20.58 -26.95 -3.98
N PHE A 156 20.34 -27.67 -2.90
CA PHE A 156 19.77 -29.01 -2.97
C PHE A 156 18.35 -28.96 -3.55
N SER A 157 18.02 -29.89 -4.45
CA SER A 157 16.65 -30.18 -4.88
C SER A 157 16.08 -31.48 -4.30
N SER A 158 16.93 -32.26 -3.62
CA SER A 158 16.56 -33.45 -2.83
C SER A 158 16.11 -33.08 -1.41
N ALA A 159 15.36 -33.95 -0.75
CA ALA A 159 15.03 -33.80 0.67
C ALA A 159 16.24 -34.12 1.57
N PRO A 160 16.28 -33.60 2.82
CA PRO A 160 17.33 -33.89 3.80
C PRO A 160 17.53 -35.36 4.15
N ASP A 161 16.55 -36.22 3.89
CA ASP A 161 16.62 -37.66 4.18
C ASP A 161 16.78 -38.52 2.91
N ASP A 162 16.85 -37.90 1.72
CA ASP A 162 17.05 -38.62 0.47
C ASP A 162 18.46 -39.24 0.42
N ALA A 163 18.56 -40.49 -0.06
CA ALA A 163 19.83 -41.22 -0.15
C ALA A 163 20.79 -40.64 -1.19
N ALA A 164 20.27 -40.01 -2.25
CA ALA A 164 21.05 -39.33 -3.27
C ALA A 164 20.74 -37.82 -3.25
N LEU A 165 21.76 -37.01 -3.53
CA LEU A 165 21.65 -35.56 -3.58
C LEU A 165 21.36 -35.14 -5.01
N THR A 166 20.37 -34.30 -5.24
CA THR A 166 20.04 -33.79 -6.58
C THR A 166 20.19 -32.27 -6.62
N PHE A 167 20.65 -31.74 -7.75
CA PHE A 167 20.83 -30.32 -8.01
C PHE A 167 20.24 -29.96 -9.37
N LEU A 168 19.66 -28.76 -9.53
CA LEU A 168 19.25 -28.24 -10.83
C LEU A 168 20.24 -27.17 -11.28
N VAL A 169 20.87 -27.39 -12.44
CA VAL A 169 21.92 -26.52 -12.97
C VAL A 169 21.44 -25.89 -14.27
N LYS A 170 21.46 -24.56 -14.31
CA LYS A 170 21.21 -23.78 -15.53
C LYS A 170 22.47 -23.79 -16.38
N LEU A 171 22.35 -24.21 -17.64
CA LEU A 171 23.41 -24.12 -18.63
C LEU A 171 23.52 -22.69 -19.12
N THR A 172 24.73 -22.15 -19.00
CA THR A 172 25.08 -20.78 -19.39
C THR A 172 26.29 -20.81 -20.32
N SER A 173 26.20 -20.06 -21.42
CA SER A 173 27.30 -19.97 -22.38
C SER A 173 28.56 -19.42 -21.72
N GLY A 174 29.67 -20.14 -21.87
CA GLY A 174 30.97 -19.77 -21.26
C GLY A 174 31.09 -20.04 -19.76
N GLY A 175 30.09 -20.63 -19.11
CA GLY A 175 30.16 -21.00 -17.69
C GLY A 175 30.98 -22.27 -17.47
N VAL A 176 31.96 -22.25 -16.56
CA VAL A 176 32.87 -23.40 -16.34
C VAL A 176 32.18 -24.70 -15.94
N MET A 177 31.14 -24.64 -15.09
CA MET A 177 30.33 -25.82 -14.75
C MET A 177 29.45 -26.24 -15.94
N SER A 178 28.87 -25.27 -16.65
CA SER A 178 28.05 -25.51 -17.85
C SER A 178 28.86 -26.25 -18.93
N THR A 179 30.07 -25.78 -19.23
CA THR A 179 30.98 -26.43 -20.19
C THR A 179 31.37 -27.84 -19.74
N TRP A 180 31.62 -28.07 -18.44
CA TRP A 180 31.89 -29.41 -17.95
C TRP A 180 30.67 -30.33 -18.12
N LEU A 181 29.47 -29.89 -17.73
CA LEU A 181 28.22 -30.64 -17.91
C LEU A 181 27.88 -30.90 -19.38
N GLU A 182 28.24 -29.97 -20.27
CA GLU A 182 27.93 -30.07 -21.69
C GLU A 182 28.86 -31.03 -22.43
N GLU A 183 30.17 -30.97 -22.14
CA GLU A 183 31.20 -31.58 -22.98
C GLU A 183 31.88 -32.81 -22.36
N ARG A 184 31.91 -32.92 -21.03
CA ARG A 184 32.81 -33.85 -20.32
C ARG A 184 32.15 -34.72 -19.26
N ALA A 185 31.09 -34.25 -18.61
CA ALA A 185 30.47 -34.95 -17.49
C ALA A 185 29.88 -36.31 -17.89
N ALA A 186 30.19 -37.34 -17.11
CA ALA A 186 29.66 -38.70 -17.26
C ALA A 186 29.22 -39.29 -15.91
N VAL A 187 28.27 -40.22 -15.96
CA VAL A 187 27.91 -41.04 -14.80
C VAL A 187 29.14 -41.86 -14.39
N GLY A 188 29.48 -41.80 -13.10
CA GLY A 188 30.70 -42.35 -12.52
C GLY A 188 31.81 -41.33 -12.27
N ASP A 189 31.65 -40.08 -12.70
CA ASP A 189 32.59 -39.00 -12.37
C ASP A 189 32.57 -38.69 -10.87
N GLU A 190 33.74 -38.33 -10.34
CA GLU A 190 33.90 -37.92 -8.94
C GLU A 190 33.76 -36.40 -8.80
N LEU A 191 32.98 -35.98 -7.81
CA LEU A 191 32.77 -34.58 -7.43
C LEU A 191 33.17 -34.38 -5.97
N THR A 192 33.69 -33.19 -5.69
CA THR A 192 33.94 -32.74 -4.32
C THR A 192 33.11 -31.50 -4.06
N PHE A 193 32.43 -31.45 -2.92
CA PHE A 193 31.64 -30.28 -2.54
C PHE A 193 31.75 -30.01 -1.04
N THR A 194 31.51 -28.77 -0.65
CA THR A 194 31.56 -28.33 0.76
C THR A 194 30.23 -27.73 1.17
N GLY A 195 29.72 -28.12 2.34
CA GLY A 195 28.50 -27.58 2.94
C GLY A 195 27.95 -28.45 4.08
N PRO A 196 26.70 -28.22 4.52
CA PRO A 196 25.75 -27.27 3.92
C PRO A 196 26.06 -25.81 4.27
N HIS A 197 25.56 -24.91 3.42
CA HIS A 197 25.61 -23.47 3.58
C HIS A 197 24.21 -22.87 3.40
N GLY A 198 24.04 -21.61 3.83
CA GLY A 198 22.85 -20.81 3.57
C GLY A 198 21.86 -20.71 4.73
N SER A 199 21.24 -19.53 4.83
CA SER A 199 20.16 -19.21 5.78
C SER A 199 18.76 -19.29 5.17
N PHE A 200 18.66 -19.54 3.85
CA PHE A 200 17.41 -19.85 3.16
C PHE A 200 17.02 -21.30 3.44
N PHE A 201 16.12 -21.52 4.39
CA PHE A 201 15.61 -22.85 4.70
C PHE A 201 14.20 -22.80 5.30
N LEU A 202 13.43 -23.88 5.15
CA LEU A 202 12.10 -24.00 5.73
C LEU A 202 12.12 -23.82 7.26
N ARG A 203 11.48 -22.76 7.76
CA ARG A 203 11.28 -22.55 9.20
C ARG A 203 10.22 -23.48 9.78
N GLU A 204 10.41 -23.90 11.03
CA GLU A 204 9.44 -24.67 11.81
C GLU A 204 8.30 -23.75 12.26
N SER A 205 7.23 -23.71 11.47
CA SER A 205 6.03 -22.91 11.73
C SER A 205 4.81 -23.57 11.07
N ASP A 206 3.62 -23.32 11.59
CA ASP A 206 2.34 -23.76 11.00
C ASP A 206 1.76 -22.75 9.99
N ALA A 207 2.41 -21.59 9.81
CA ALA A 207 1.99 -20.54 8.89
C ALA A 207 1.81 -21.06 7.45
N PRO A 208 0.81 -20.58 6.69
CA PRO A 208 0.72 -20.81 5.25
C PRO A 208 2.00 -20.43 4.52
N LEU A 209 2.30 -21.09 3.40
CA LEU A 209 3.51 -20.89 2.61
C LEU A 209 3.18 -20.29 1.24
N VAL A 210 3.91 -19.26 0.85
CA VAL A 210 3.97 -18.76 -0.53
C VAL A 210 5.38 -19.01 -1.06
N LEU A 211 5.51 -19.92 -2.00
CA LEU A 211 6.79 -20.34 -2.58
C LEU A 211 6.92 -19.72 -3.98
N LEU A 212 8.00 -19.00 -4.24
CA LEU A 212 8.22 -18.28 -5.49
C LEU A 212 9.57 -18.70 -6.08
N ALA A 213 9.54 -19.28 -7.28
CA ALA A 213 10.72 -19.82 -7.92
C ALA A 213 10.97 -19.17 -9.29
N GLY A 214 12.23 -18.86 -9.59
CA GLY A 214 12.68 -18.34 -10.88
C GLY A 214 13.71 -19.25 -11.55
N GLY A 215 13.39 -19.85 -12.70
CA GLY A 215 14.32 -20.73 -13.41
C GLY A 215 14.80 -21.90 -12.53
N THR A 216 16.11 -22.02 -12.29
CA THR A 216 16.66 -23.05 -11.39
C THR A 216 16.55 -22.71 -9.91
N GLY A 217 16.02 -21.54 -9.55
CA GLY A 217 15.55 -21.24 -8.18
C GLY A 217 14.44 -22.17 -7.70
N LEU A 218 13.92 -23.03 -8.58
CA LEU A 218 13.07 -24.15 -8.23
C LEU A 218 13.78 -25.21 -7.36
N ALA A 219 15.11 -25.34 -7.42
CA ALA A 219 15.85 -26.37 -6.67
C ALA A 219 15.58 -26.35 -5.15
N PRO A 220 15.87 -25.26 -4.41
CA PRO A 220 15.63 -25.24 -2.97
C PRO A 220 14.13 -25.37 -2.64
N ILE A 221 13.24 -24.89 -3.51
CA ILE A 221 11.79 -25.03 -3.36
C ILE A 221 11.35 -26.51 -3.48
N LEU A 222 11.96 -27.30 -4.38
CA LEU A 222 11.72 -28.75 -4.45
C LEU A 222 12.20 -29.46 -3.18
N SER A 223 13.34 -29.07 -2.61
CA SER A 223 13.81 -29.61 -1.33
C SER A 223 12.80 -29.36 -0.21
N ILE A 224 12.24 -28.14 -0.14
CA ILE A 224 11.18 -27.76 0.80
C ILE A 224 9.92 -28.62 0.58
N LEU A 225 9.40 -28.69 -0.65
CA LEU A 225 8.19 -29.44 -0.97
C LEU A 225 8.32 -30.94 -0.70
N ARG A 226 9.48 -31.55 -1.03
CA ARG A 226 9.74 -32.96 -0.74
C ARG A 226 9.78 -33.22 0.77
N THR A 227 10.35 -32.31 1.54
CA THR A 227 10.37 -32.40 3.01
C THR A 227 8.97 -32.31 3.61
N LEU A 228 8.15 -31.37 3.12
CA LEU A 228 6.75 -31.24 3.53
C LEU A 228 5.95 -32.51 3.20
N ALA A 229 6.18 -33.10 2.03
CA ALA A 229 5.51 -34.32 1.60
C ALA A 229 5.92 -35.53 2.46
N ALA A 230 7.21 -35.69 2.75
CA ALA A 230 7.72 -36.76 3.62
C ALA A 230 7.17 -36.64 5.06
N GLY A 231 7.00 -35.41 5.56
CA GLY A 231 6.41 -35.14 6.87
C GLY A 231 4.88 -35.21 6.93
N GLY A 232 4.19 -35.43 5.80
CA GLY A 232 2.72 -35.46 5.76
C GLY A 232 2.06 -34.12 6.10
N SER A 233 2.69 -33.00 5.77
CA SER A 233 2.22 -31.66 6.12
C SER A 233 0.85 -31.34 5.54
N THR A 234 0.00 -30.70 6.35
CA THR A 234 -1.29 -30.14 5.92
C THR A 234 -1.27 -28.62 5.74
N ARG A 235 -0.07 -28.00 5.78
CA ARG A 235 0.09 -26.55 5.63
C ARG A 235 -0.42 -26.11 4.26
N ARG A 236 -1.22 -25.04 4.24
CA ARG A 236 -1.63 -24.40 2.98
C ARG A 236 -0.40 -23.85 2.29
N THR A 237 -0.17 -24.24 1.06
CA THR A 237 1.03 -23.90 0.29
C THR A 237 0.62 -23.48 -1.12
N HIS A 238 1.09 -22.33 -1.57
CA HIS A 238 0.91 -21.87 -2.95
C HIS A 238 2.28 -21.64 -3.59
N LEU A 239 2.56 -22.32 -4.70
CA LEU A 239 3.79 -22.16 -5.48
C LEU A 239 3.51 -21.38 -6.78
N VAL A 240 4.32 -20.36 -7.06
CA VAL A 240 4.38 -19.73 -8.39
C VAL A 240 5.77 -19.94 -8.99
N TYR A 241 5.82 -20.62 -10.14
CA TYR A 241 7.06 -20.91 -10.85
C TYR A 241 7.21 -20.07 -12.12
N GLY A 242 8.14 -19.12 -12.12
CA GLY A 242 8.41 -18.26 -13.27
C GLY A 242 9.64 -18.68 -14.05
N VAL A 243 9.53 -18.67 -15.38
CA VAL A 243 10.64 -18.98 -16.30
C VAL A 243 10.69 -18.02 -17.48
N THR A 244 11.84 -17.93 -18.15
CA THR A 244 12.02 -16.99 -19.27
C THR A 244 11.38 -17.50 -20.56
N THR A 245 11.65 -18.76 -20.93
CA THR A 245 11.12 -19.41 -22.14
C THR A 245 10.48 -20.76 -21.79
N ASP A 246 9.75 -21.36 -22.74
CA ASP A 246 9.14 -22.69 -22.54
C ASP A 246 10.18 -23.78 -22.26
N ASP A 247 11.39 -23.67 -22.84
CA ASP A 247 12.52 -24.59 -22.59
C ASP A 247 13.03 -24.53 -21.15
N ASP A 248 12.71 -23.47 -20.41
CA ASP A 248 13.16 -23.31 -19.03
C ASP A 248 12.19 -23.94 -18.02
N LEU A 249 10.99 -24.32 -18.47
CA LEU A 249 9.96 -24.94 -17.66
C LEU A 249 10.26 -26.44 -17.46
N VAL A 250 10.93 -26.78 -16.36
CA VAL A 250 11.33 -28.16 -16.02
C VAL A 250 10.68 -28.66 -14.74
N GLU A 251 10.78 -29.97 -14.46
CA GLU A 251 10.26 -30.61 -13.23
C GLU A 251 8.73 -30.49 -13.01
N THR A 252 7.95 -30.16 -14.04
CA THR A 252 6.48 -30.03 -13.93
C THR A 252 5.82 -31.32 -13.49
N ASP A 253 6.24 -32.48 -14.02
CA ASP A 253 5.72 -33.79 -13.61
C ASP A 253 6.01 -34.08 -12.12
N THR A 254 7.14 -33.58 -11.61
CA THR A 254 7.50 -33.70 -10.20
C THR A 254 6.61 -32.83 -9.33
N LEU A 255 6.33 -31.59 -9.77
CA LEU A 255 5.41 -30.69 -9.09
C LEU A 255 3.98 -31.24 -9.07
N GLU A 256 3.50 -31.84 -10.16
CA GLU A 256 2.19 -32.51 -10.21
C GLU A 256 2.10 -33.68 -9.23
N ARG A 257 3.15 -34.52 -9.14
CA ARG A 257 3.20 -35.62 -8.16
C ARG A 257 3.20 -35.11 -6.72
N LEU A 258 3.96 -34.05 -6.43
CA LEU A 258 4.00 -33.42 -5.10
C LEU A 258 2.66 -32.77 -4.74
N ALA A 259 1.97 -32.13 -5.68
CA ALA A 259 0.62 -31.61 -5.48
C ALA A 259 -0.39 -32.74 -5.20
N GLY A 260 -0.20 -33.91 -5.79
CA GLY A 260 -1.00 -35.11 -5.49
C GLY A 260 -0.76 -35.68 -4.08
N SER A 261 0.42 -35.51 -3.49
CA SER A 261 0.74 -36.00 -2.14
C SER A 261 0.51 -34.97 -1.04
N LEU A 262 0.52 -33.68 -1.36
CA LEU A 262 0.29 -32.56 -0.45
C LEU A 262 -1.11 -31.95 -0.67
N PRO A 263 -2.13 -32.29 0.14
CA PRO A 263 -3.50 -31.82 -0.08
C PRO A 263 -3.64 -30.29 0.06
N GLY A 264 -2.69 -29.64 0.75
CA GLY A 264 -2.64 -28.19 0.91
C GLY A 264 -1.86 -27.46 -0.18
N LEU A 265 -1.24 -28.15 -1.15
CA LEU A 265 -0.41 -27.56 -2.20
C LEU A 265 -1.24 -27.20 -3.43
N SER A 266 -1.16 -25.94 -3.83
CA SER A 266 -1.55 -25.45 -5.15
C SER A 266 -0.31 -24.88 -5.84
N TRP A 267 -0.24 -24.99 -7.17
CA TRP A 267 0.86 -24.39 -7.91
C TRP A 267 0.42 -23.92 -9.29
N ASP A 268 1.04 -22.84 -9.74
CA ASP A 268 0.92 -22.28 -11.08
C ASP A 268 2.32 -21.94 -11.62
N HIS A 269 2.43 -21.77 -12.93
CA HIS A 269 3.65 -21.28 -13.57
C HIS A 269 3.34 -20.13 -14.53
N CYS A 270 4.36 -19.33 -14.85
CA CYS A 270 4.31 -18.31 -15.88
C CYS A 270 5.57 -18.28 -16.74
N VAL A 271 5.41 -17.91 -18.01
CA VAL A 271 6.52 -17.79 -18.96
C VAL A 271 6.57 -16.36 -19.50
N ALA A 272 7.75 -15.74 -19.45
CA ALA A 272 7.92 -14.33 -19.84
C ALA A 272 7.92 -14.11 -21.37
N ASP A 273 8.32 -15.12 -22.14
CA ASP A 273 8.44 -15.03 -23.60
C ASP A 273 7.10 -14.65 -24.27
N PRO A 274 7.04 -13.57 -25.06
CA PRO A 274 5.90 -13.22 -25.90
C PRO A 274 5.37 -14.35 -26.80
N ALA A 275 6.25 -15.30 -27.17
CA ALA A 275 5.93 -16.42 -28.05
C ALA A 275 5.48 -17.70 -27.31
N THR A 276 5.40 -17.68 -25.97
CA THR A 276 4.99 -18.85 -25.18
C THR A 276 3.58 -19.33 -25.52
N THR A 277 3.36 -20.64 -25.32
CA THR A 277 2.02 -21.24 -25.33
C THR A 277 1.47 -21.49 -23.93
N ALA A 278 2.21 -21.12 -22.88
CA ALA A 278 1.80 -21.29 -21.49
C ALA A 278 0.52 -20.50 -21.17
N ARG A 279 -0.30 -21.05 -20.27
CA ARG A 279 -1.56 -20.44 -19.84
C ARG A 279 -1.37 -19.04 -19.25
N ASN A 280 -0.33 -18.87 -18.45
CA ASN A 280 -0.02 -17.59 -17.81
C ASN A 280 1.24 -17.02 -18.46
N GLN A 281 1.06 -15.98 -19.27
CA GLN A 281 2.16 -15.23 -19.86
C GLN A 281 2.56 -14.07 -18.93
N GLY A 282 3.86 -13.85 -18.73
CA GLY A 282 4.39 -12.75 -17.93
C GLY A 282 5.28 -13.23 -16.78
N TYR A 283 5.22 -12.52 -15.66
CA TYR A 283 6.11 -12.69 -14.52
C TYR A 283 5.36 -13.16 -13.27
N VAL A 284 6.09 -13.75 -12.32
CA VAL A 284 5.50 -14.31 -11.09
C VAL A 284 4.66 -13.30 -10.30
N THR A 285 5.01 -12.01 -10.36
CA THR A 285 4.28 -10.92 -9.70
C THR A 285 2.83 -10.81 -10.17
N GLY A 286 2.53 -11.19 -11.41
CA GLY A 286 1.16 -11.21 -11.95
C GLY A 286 0.27 -12.31 -11.38
N LEU A 287 0.84 -13.33 -10.72
CA LEU A 287 0.12 -14.45 -10.14
C LEU A 287 0.09 -14.43 -8.61
N VAL A 288 0.80 -13.48 -7.99
CA VAL A 288 0.83 -13.30 -6.53
C VAL A 288 -0.08 -12.13 -6.13
N GLY A 289 -1.28 -12.46 -5.67
CA GLY A 289 -2.25 -11.52 -5.09
C GLY A 289 -2.37 -11.57 -3.55
N LEU A 290 -3.17 -10.66 -3.00
CA LEU A 290 -3.44 -10.52 -1.55
C LEU A 290 -4.02 -11.79 -0.91
N GLU A 291 -4.80 -12.54 -1.67
CA GLU A 291 -5.42 -13.80 -1.27
C GLU A 291 -4.40 -14.87 -0.87
N HIS A 292 -3.20 -14.86 -1.47
CA HIS A 292 -2.13 -15.80 -1.18
C HIS A 292 -1.37 -15.44 0.10
N LEU A 293 -1.36 -14.15 0.46
CA LEU A 293 -0.66 -13.66 1.65
C LEU A 293 -1.46 -13.87 2.96
N HIS A 294 -2.70 -14.37 2.88
CA HIS A 294 -3.55 -14.69 4.04
C HIS A 294 -3.66 -13.54 5.06
N GLY A 295 -3.71 -12.28 4.59
CA GLY A 295 -3.77 -11.11 5.46
C GLY A 295 -2.49 -10.87 6.28
N GLY A 296 -1.36 -11.40 5.82
CA GLY A 296 -0.03 -11.27 6.45
C GLY A 296 0.43 -12.51 7.20
N ASP A 297 -0.44 -13.51 7.36
CA ASP A 297 -0.13 -14.73 8.11
C ASP A 297 0.72 -15.75 7.33
N ALA A 298 1.00 -15.48 6.04
CA ALA A 298 1.83 -16.38 5.22
C ALA A 298 3.32 -16.09 5.37
N ALA A 299 4.16 -17.11 5.25
CA ALA A 299 5.61 -16.98 5.10
C ALA A 299 6.00 -17.13 3.63
N VAL A 300 6.74 -16.15 3.10
CA VAL A 300 7.14 -16.08 1.69
C VAL A 300 8.57 -16.59 1.54
N TYR A 301 8.77 -17.54 0.62
CA TYR A 301 10.09 -18.08 0.26
C TYR A 301 10.32 -17.84 -1.22
N LEU A 302 11.35 -17.07 -1.55
CA LEU A 302 11.62 -16.58 -2.90
C LEU A 302 13.04 -16.93 -3.33
N CYS A 303 13.19 -17.73 -4.39
CA CYS A 303 14.50 -18.08 -4.92
C CYS A 303 14.56 -17.88 -6.44
N GLY A 304 15.59 -17.18 -6.93
CA GLY A 304 15.76 -16.95 -8.36
C GLY A 304 16.81 -15.90 -8.73
N PRO A 305 16.79 -15.40 -9.98
CA PRO A 305 17.71 -14.35 -10.42
C PRO A 305 17.51 -13.03 -9.66
N PRO A 306 18.56 -12.23 -9.40
CA PRO A 306 18.48 -10.99 -8.63
C PRO A 306 17.36 -10.04 -9.08
N ALA A 307 17.19 -9.84 -10.40
CA ALA A 307 16.16 -8.95 -10.94
C ALA A 307 14.72 -9.43 -10.60
N MET A 308 14.49 -10.74 -10.60
CA MET A 308 13.20 -11.30 -10.19
C MET A 308 12.99 -11.12 -8.69
N VAL A 309 14.03 -11.36 -7.88
CA VAL A 309 13.94 -11.23 -6.42
C VAL A 309 13.55 -9.80 -6.05
N GLU A 310 14.20 -8.80 -6.64
CA GLU A 310 13.87 -7.38 -6.40
C GLU A 310 12.48 -6.99 -6.90
N ALA A 311 12.06 -7.50 -8.06
CA ALA A 311 10.71 -7.24 -8.59
C ALA A 311 9.62 -7.80 -7.67
N VAL A 312 9.81 -9.01 -7.13
CA VAL A 312 8.87 -9.63 -6.19
C VAL A 312 8.88 -8.90 -4.85
N ARG A 313 10.06 -8.54 -4.31
CA ARG A 313 10.16 -7.74 -3.08
C ARG A 313 9.36 -6.45 -3.20
N THR A 314 9.58 -5.71 -4.29
CA THR A 314 8.85 -4.47 -4.59
C THR A 314 7.35 -4.71 -4.71
N HIS A 315 6.94 -5.77 -5.40
CA HIS A 315 5.52 -6.12 -5.58
C HIS A 315 4.84 -6.46 -4.26
N VAL A 316 5.42 -7.36 -3.46
CA VAL A 316 4.87 -7.77 -2.16
C VAL A 316 4.79 -6.58 -1.20
N ALA A 317 5.82 -5.72 -1.17
CA ALA A 317 5.76 -4.46 -0.41
C ALA A 317 4.60 -3.54 -0.90
N GLY A 318 4.39 -3.46 -2.21
CA GLY A 318 3.30 -2.70 -2.83
C GLY A 318 1.89 -3.22 -2.56
N LEU A 319 1.73 -4.49 -2.13
CA LEU A 319 0.44 -5.06 -1.75
C LEU A 319 -0.07 -4.52 -0.38
N GLY A 320 0.77 -3.84 0.40
CA GLY A 320 0.37 -3.22 1.67
C GLY A 320 0.00 -4.22 2.76
N VAL A 321 0.55 -5.44 2.69
CA VAL A 321 0.41 -6.51 3.68
C VAL A 321 1.79 -7.10 3.93
N ALA A 322 2.25 -7.04 5.19
CA ALA A 322 3.52 -7.62 5.60
C ALA A 322 3.35 -9.12 5.88
N PRO A 323 4.07 -10.02 5.19
CA PRO A 323 4.05 -11.44 5.50
C PRO A 323 4.73 -11.72 6.86
N SER A 324 4.36 -12.84 7.48
CA SER A 324 4.93 -13.31 8.76
C SER A 324 6.44 -13.55 8.70
N GLY A 325 6.97 -13.81 7.50
CA GLY A 325 8.39 -13.81 7.20
C GLY A 325 8.62 -13.74 5.69
N PHE A 326 9.69 -13.10 5.27
CA PHE A 326 10.08 -13.00 3.87
C PHE A 326 11.54 -13.43 3.69
N TYR A 327 11.72 -14.63 3.16
CA TYR A 327 13.01 -15.29 2.99
C TYR A 327 13.37 -15.30 1.51
N TYR A 328 14.59 -14.91 1.15
CA TYR A 328 14.99 -14.94 -0.25
C TYR A 328 16.43 -15.39 -0.50
N GLU A 329 16.63 -15.91 -1.70
CA GLU A 329 17.92 -16.37 -2.20
C GLU A 329 18.13 -15.91 -3.66
N LYS A 330 19.28 -15.28 -3.94
CA LYS A 330 19.62 -14.69 -5.24
C LYS A 330 20.76 -15.47 -5.89
N PHE A 331 20.52 -15.96 -7.11
CA PHE A 331 21.54 -16.61 -7.93
C PHE A 331 22.13 -15.60 -8.92
N ALA A 332 23.25 -14.93 -8.61
CA ALA A 332 23.92 -14.10 -9.62
C ALA A 332 24.83 -14.95 -10.52
N LEU A 333 24.90 -14.55 -11.79
CA LEU A 333 25.86 -15.11 -12.74
C LEU A 333 27.22 -14.48 -12.48
N ALA A 334 28.27 -15.29 -12.34
CA ALA A 334 29.65 -14.79 -12.23
C ALA A 334 29.99 -13.99 -13.50
N ALA A 335 30.25 -12.68 -13.34
CA ALA A 335 30.56 -11.80 -14.47
C ALA A 335 31.96 -12.09 -15.03
N ALA A 336 32.12 -11.99 -16.36
CA ALA A 336 33.44 -11.96 -17.00
C ALA A 336 34.18 -10.66 -16.61
N PRO A 337 35.53 -10.67 -16.51
CA PRO A 337 36.30 -9.47 -16.19
C PRO A 337 36.06 -8.40 -17.26
N ALA A 338 35.53 -7.25 -16.86
CA ALA A 338 35.40 -6.11 -17.76
C ALA A 338 36.79 -5.61 -18.19
N GLU A 339 36.99 -5.47 -19.50
CA GLU A 339 38.17 -4.81 -20.06
C GLU A 339 38.28 -3.39 -19.51
N VAL A 340 39.51 -3.02 -19.14
CA VAL A 340 39.88 -1.73 -18.56
C VAL A 340 39.52 -0.62 -19.53
N ALA A 341 38.47 0.15 -19.21
CA ALA A 341 38.15 1.37 -19.93
C ALA A 341 39.25 2.41 -19.68
N GLU A 342 39.86 2.91 -20.76
CA GLU A 342 40.89 3.94 -20.75
C GLU A 342 40.43 5.22 -20.03
N GLU A 343 41.33 5.72 -19.19
CA GLU A 343 41.30 7.04 -18.53
C GLU A 343 41.05 8.17 -19.54
N VAL A 344 39.90 8.85 -19.43
CA VAL A 344 39.68 10.14 -20.11
C VAL A 344 40.00 11.26 -19.13
N ALA A 345 41.08 11.98 -19.43
CA ALA A 345 41.61 13.10 -18.69
C ALA A 345 40.64 14.30 -18.60
N ALA A 346 40.68 14.99 -17.47
CA ALA A 346 39.96 16.24 -17.21
C ALA A 346 40.41 17.38 -18.15
N PRO A 347 39.51 18.25 -18.65
CA PRO A 347 39.91 19.45 -19.37
C PRO A 347 39.95 20.68 -18.45
N GLU A 348 41.06 21.41 -18.54
CA GLU A 348 41.27 22.75 -17.98
C GLU A 348 40.57 23.87 -18.79
N PRO A 349 40.41 25.08 -18.21
CA PRO A 349 39.42 26.06 -18.64
C PRO A 349 39.91 27.00 -19.76
N GLY A 350 39.06 27.22 -20.76
CA GLY A 350 39.11 28.41 -21.62
C GLY A 350 38.94 28.15 -23.11
N ALA A 351 37.72 28.34 -23.64
CA ALA A 351 37.51 28.73 -25.04
C ALA A 351 36.13 29.38 -25.24
N VAL A 352 36.21 30.69 -25.49
CA VAL A 352 35.36 31.62 -26.27
C VAL A 352 34.05 31.10 -26.89
N VAL A 353 32.97 31.82 -26.57
CA VAL A 353 31.61 31.74 -27.09
C VAL A 353 31.52 32.35 -28.51
N PRO A 354 30.89 31.71 -29.51
CA PRO A 354 30.44 32.37 -30.73
C PRO A 354 28.99 32.86 -30.61
N GLU A 355 28.75 34.05 -31.16
CA GLU A 355 27.46 34.77 -31.19
C GLU A 355 26.37 34.06 -32.03
N PRO A 356 25.07 34.30 -31.72
CA PRO A 356 23.94 33.85 -32.53
C PRO A 356 23.63 34.82 -33.68
N ALA A 357 23.43 34.28 -34.89
CA ALA A 357 22.98 35.01 -36.06
C ALA A 357 21.44 34.97 -36.24
N GLU A 358 20.88 36.19 -36.33
CA GLU A 358 19.71 36.65 -37.10
C GLU A 358 18.38 35.85 -37.10
N VAL A 359 17.41 36.38 -36.34
CA VAL A 359 15.97 36.15 -36.51
C VAL A 359 15.38 37.28 -37.35
N ALA A 360 14.62 36.92 -38.38
CA ALA A 360 13.98 37.85 -39.30
C ALA A 360 12.88 38.69 -38.63
N VAL A 361 12.84 39.97 -39.02
CA VAL A 361 11.97 41.04 -38.50
C VAL A 361 10.54 40.89 -39.02
N GLU A 362 9.57 40.79 -38.10
CA GLU A 362 8.13 40.97 -38.37
C GLU A 362 7.79 42.48 -38.49
N PRO A 363 6.89 42.88 -39.43
CA PRO A 363 6.49 44.27 -39.61
C PRO A 363 5.54 44.77 -38.50
N PRO A 364 5.41 46.10 -38.30
CA PRO A 364 4.72 46.67 -37.15
C PRO A 364 3.20 46.48 -37.20
N PRO A 365 2.51 46.51 -36.04
CA PRO A 365 1.07 46.33 -35.96
C PRO A 365 0.32 47.48 -36.63
N VAL A 366 -0.67 47.13 -37.46
CA VAL A 366 -1.68 48.05 -37.98
C VAL A 366 -2.65 48.37 -36.84
N PRO A 367 -2.98 49.64 -36.55
CA PRO A 367 -3.86 49.97 -35.45
C PRO A 367 -5.30 49.58 -35.79
N VAL A 368 -5.91 48.72 -34.98
CA VAL A 368 -7.35 48.47 -35.00
C VAL A 368 -8.01 49.62 -34.23
N ALA A 369 -8.83 50.41 -34.92
CA ALA A 369 -9.61 51.47 -34.30
C ALA A 369 -10.65 50.89 -33.34
N VAL A 370 -10.69 51.39 -32.11
CA VAL A 370 -11.74 51.11 -31.13
C VAL A 370 -12.89 52.12 -31.37
N PRO A 371 -14.16 51.71 -31.41
CA PRO A 371 -15.28 52.65 -31.55
C PRO A 371 -15.47 53.45 -30.25
N ASP A 372 -15.54 54.77 -30.35
CA ASP A 372 -15.51 55.68 -29.20
C ASP A 372 -16.87 55.93 -28.53
N THR A 373 -17.97 55.27 -28.91
CA THR A 373 -19.25 55.36 -28.16
C THR A 373 -20.14 54.11 -28.21
N VAL A 374 -20.88 53.88 -27.13
CA VAL A 374 -21.86 52.78 -26.93
C VAL A 374 -23.04 52.82 -27.93
N ALA A 375 -23.20 53.90 -28.70
CA ALA A 375 -24.32 54.06 -29.63
C ALA A 375 -24.09 53.43 -31.03
N GLU A 376 -22.84 53.17 -31.44
CA GLU A 376 -22.56 52.43 -32.70
C GLU A 376 -22.54 50.91 -32.49
N LEU A 377 -22.48 50.43 -31.23
CA LEU A 377 -22.57 49.01 -30.88
C LEU A 377 -24.01 48.46 -30.93
N LEU A 378 -25.02 49.31 -31.13
CA LEU A 378 -26.45 48.97 -31.00
C LEU A 378 -27.30 49.35 -32.22
N GLY A 379 -26.69 49.67 -33.37
CA GLY A 379 -27.40 50.01 -34.61
C GLY A 379 -27.35 48.91 -35.66
N LEU A 380 -28.17 47.85 -35.51
CA LEU A 380 -28.39 46.86 -36.58
C LEU A 380 -29.88 46.70 -36.87
N ASP A 381 -30.30 47.26 -38.00
CA ASP A 381 -31.67 47.39 -38.51
C ASP A 381 -32.35 46.02 -38.78
N GLY A 382 -32.98 45.44 -37.77
CA GLY A 382 -34.16 44.56 -37.92
C GLY A 382 -33.98 43.28 -38.75
N ARG A 383 -32.77 42.73 -38.84
CA ARG A 383 -32.48 41.51 -39.63
C ARG A 383 -31.85 40.35 -38.86
N GLU A 384 -31.73 40.44 -37.54
CA GLU A 384 -31.10 39.37 -36.75
C GLU A 384 -32.13 38.40 -36.18
N GLY A 385 -31.90 37.12 -36.45
CA GLY A 385 -32.75 35.98 -36.11
C GLY A 385 -32.84 34.95 -37.23
N ARG A 386 -32.37 35.28 -38.45
CA ARG A 386 -32.47 34.40 -39.64
C ARG A 386 -31.12 34.14 -40.32
N THR A 387 -30.02 34.62 -39.77
CA THR A 387 -28.67 34.37 -40.30
C THR A 387 -27.82 33.59 -39.31
N SER A 388 -26.95 32.72 -39.81
CA SER A 388 -25.87 32.08 -39.03
C SER A 388 -24.59 32.10 -39.86
N ALA A 389 -23.46 32.47 -39.26
CA ALA A 389 -22.17 32.64 -39.93
C ALA A 389 -22.23 33.47 -41.24
N GLY A 390 -23.06 34.52 -41.26
CA GLY A 390 -23.21 35.41 -42.43
C GLY A 390 -24.11 34.89 -43.56
N GLN A 391 -24.66 33.68 -43.44
CA GLN A 391 -25.61 33.11 -44.42
C GLN A 391 -27.06 33.16 -43.91
N LEU A 392 -28.01 33.48 -44.80
CA LEU A 392 -29.45 33.60 -44.48
C LEU A 392 -30.14 32.24 -44.57
N LEU A 393 -30.61 31.73 -43.42
CA LEU A 393 -31.16 30.39 -43.26
C LEU A 393 -32.62 30.25 -43.73
N LEU A 394 -33.45 31.30 -43.64
CA LEU A 394 -34.86 31.27 -44.06
C LEU A 394 -35.29 32.61 -44.70
N PRO A 395 -35.86 32.64 -45.92
CA PRO A 395 -36.34 33.87 -46.55
C PRO A 395 -37.58 34.43 -45.84
N PRO A 396 -37.82 35.75 -45.89
CA PRO A 396 -39.01 36.35 -45.29
C PRO A 396 -40.28 35.90 -46.03
N VAL A 397 -41.28 35.49 -45.26
CA VAL A 397 -42.63 35.20 -45.75
C VAL A 397 -43.58 36.12 -44.98
N GLU A 398 -44.44 36.86 -45.70
CA GLU A 398 -45.48 37.65 -45.07
C GLU A 398 -46.55 36.71 -44.49
N LEU A 399 -46.74 36.78 -43.18
CA LEU A 399 -47.80 36.05 -42.48
C LEU A 399 -49.07 36.90 -42.47
N SER A 400 -50.16 36.36 -42.99
CA SER A 400 -51.48 37.00 -42.85
C SER A 400 -52.03 36.81 -41.43
N PRO A 401 -52.79 37.78 -40.87
CA PRO A 401 -53.33 37.67 -39.51
C PRO A 401 -54.31 36.50 -39.38
N VAL A 402 -54.14 35.71 -38.32
CA VAL A 402 -55.08 34.63 -37.98
C VAL A 402 -56.40 35.24 -37.53
N GLY A 403 -57.39 35.26 -38.43
CA GLY A 403 -58.73 35.79 -38.19
C GLY A 403 -59.53 36.19 -39.44
N ALA A 404 -58.88 36.39 -40.59
CA ALA A 404 -59.59 36.54 -41.86
C ALA A 404 -59.94 35.15 -42.40
N GLY A 405 -61.18 34.73 -42.13
CA GLY A 405 -61.65 33.37 -42.39
C GLY A 405 -61.53 32.93 -43.85
N ALA A 406 -60.97 31.74 -44.04
CA ALA A 406 -61.51 30.74 -44.96
C ALA A 406 -61.07 29.35 -44.51
N ALA A 407 -62.08 28.59 -44.08
CA ALA A 407 -62.20 27.14 -43.97
C ALA A 407 -61.06 26.26 -44.54
N GLY A 408 -60.63 25.30 -43.71
CA GLY A 408 -60.37 23.91 -44.10
C GLY A 408 -59.20 23.64 -45.04
N ARG A 409 -58.05 23.25 -44.46
CA ARG A 409 -57.27 22.15 -45.04
C ARG A 409 -57.15 21.08 -43.96
N GLY A 410 -57.89 19.99 -44.12
CA GLY A 410 -57.63 18.77 -43.38
C GLY A 410 -56.21 18.30 -43.67
N ALA A 411 -55.56 17.69 -42.67
CA ALA A 411 -54.37 16.91 -42.91
C ALA A 411 -54.76 15.68 -43.74
N ASP A 412 -54.76 15.80 -45.06
CA ASP A 412 -55.23 14.76 -45.98
C ASP A 412 -54.18 13.63 -46.18
N SER A 413 -53.10 13.60 -45.39
CA SER A 413 -52.09 12.54 -45.43
C SER A 413 -51.36 12.39 -44.08
N PRO A 414 -51.14 11.15 -43.57
CA PRO A 414 -50.29 10.90 -42.40
C PRO A 414 -48.85 11.44 -42.56
N ALA A 415 -48.40 11.69 -43.80
CA ALA A 415 -47.09 12.24 -44.08
C ALA A 415 -46.97 13.74 -43.79
N ASP A 416 -48.08 14.48 -43.71
CA ASP A 416 -48.06 15.92 -43.43
C ASP A 416 -47.90 16.21 -41.92
N LEU A 417 -48.17 15.23 -41.05
CA LEU A 417 -47.90 15.31 -39.61
C LEU A 417 -46.41 15.24 -39.28
N TRP A 418 -45.59 14.67 -40.18
CA TRP A 418 -44.14 14.55 -40.03
C TRP A 418 -43.39 15.64 -40.79
N ARG A 419 -44.01 16.81 -41.00
CA ARG A 419 -43.37 17.97 -41.63
C ARG A 419 -43.31 19.16 -40.69
N LEU A 420 -42.10 19.70 -40.50
CA LEU A 420 -41.86 20.93 -39.73
C LEU A 420 -41.30 21.98 -40.68
N ALA A 421 -41.97 23.14 -40.77
CA ALA A 421 -41.66 24.20 -41.74
C ALA A 421 -41.54 23.71 -43.20
N GLY A 422 -42.34 22.71 -43.59
CA GLY A 422 -42.37 22.14 -44.93
C GLY A 422 -41.35 21.02 -45.21
N GLN A 423 -40.37 20.79 -44.31
CA GLN A 423 -39.40 19.69 -44.42
C GLN A 423 -39.84 18.45 -43.67
N ARG A 424 -39.65 17.28 -44.29
CA ARG A 424 -40.06 15.97 -43.74
C ARG A 424 -39.03 15.50 -42.72
N VAL A 425 -39.46 15.30 -41.47
CA VAL A 425 -38.60 14.92 -40.33
C VAL A 425 -38.74 13.45 -39.93
N GLY A 426 -39.56 12.67 -40.66
CA GLY A 426 -39.68 11.23 -40.47
C GLY A 426 -40.61 10.56 -41.49
N GLU A 427 -40.59 9.23 -41.52
CA GLU A 427 -41.57 8.42 -42.25
C GLU A 427 -42.72 8.01 -41.32
N PRO A 428 -43.98 8.06 -41.77
CA PRO A 428 -45.10 7.66 -40.92
C PRO A 428 -45.09 6.14 -40.71
N THR A 429 -44.72 5.70 -39.51
CA THR A 429 -44.93 4.31 -39.08
C THR A 429 -46.34 4.15 -38.52
N ALA A 430 -47.00 3.03 -38.83
CA ALA A 430 -48.33 2.74 -38.31
C ALA A 430 -48.28 2.65 -36.77
N VAL A 431 -49.22 3.32 -36.11
CA VAL A 431 -49.32 3.36 -34.64
C VAL A 431 -49.49 1.92 -34.11
N GLY A 432 -48.48 1.40 -33.40
CA GLY A 432 -48.64 0.17 -32.64
C GLY A 432 -47.42 -0.75 -32.50
N ASP A 433 -46.42 -0.67 -33.37
CA ASP A 433 -45.31 -1.64 -33.34
C ASP A 433 -44.01 -1.04 -32.76
N VAL A 434 -43.64 -1.54 -31.57
CA VAL A 434 -42.30 -1.36 -30.98
C VAL A 434 -41.35 -2.29 -31.72
N LEU A 435 -40.40 -1.73 -32.46
CA LEU A 435 -39.30 -2.53 -33.04
C LEU A 435 -38.23 -2.78 -31.97
N PRO A 436 -37.74 -4.02 -31.82
CA PRO A 436 -36.67 -4.34 -30.89
C PRO A 436 -35.33 -3.81 -31.44
N VAL A 437 -34.54 -3.19 -30.57
CA VAL A 437 -33.18 -2.77 -30.90
C VAL A 437 -32.30 -4.03 -30.89
N ALA A 438 -32.03 -4.58 -32.07
CA ALA A 438 -31.00 -5.60 -32.27
C ALA A 438 -29.75 -4.92 -32.84
N ASP A 439 -28.62 -5.17 -32.19
CA ASP A 439 -27.29 -4.80 -32.67
C ASP A 439 -27.01 -5.49 -34.02
N ALA A 440 -26.51 -4.71 -34.99
CA ALA A 440 -26.17 -5.06 -36.37
C ALA A 440 -27.33 -5.08 -37.40
N ASP A 441 -27.69 -3.90 -37.92
CA ASP A 441 -27.33 -3.46 -39.28
C ASP A 441 -28.01 -2.13 -39.63
N ASP A 442 -27.26 -1.25 -40.31
CA ASP A 442 -27.64 -0.03 -41.00
C ASP A 442 -28.42 1.05 -40.22
N LEU A 443 -27.68 1.77 -39.38
CA LEU A 443 -28.02 3.16 -39.04
C LEU A 443 -28.16 3.98 -40.32
N LEU A 444 -29.30 4.67 -40.46
CA LEU A 444 -29.59 5.66 -41.49
C LEU A 444 -28.33 6.47 -41.85
N PRO A 445 -27.98 6.62 -43.14
CA PRO A 445 -26.81 7.40 -43.53
C PRO A 445 -27.02 8.85 -43.09
N ALA A 446 -26.32 9.26 -42.05
CA ALA A 446 -26.26 10.64 -41.58
C ALA A 446 -25.45 11.49 -42.58
N ALA A 447 -25.93 11.62 -43.81
CA ALA A 447 -25.54 12.69 -44.71
C ALA A 447 -26.22 13.97 -44.21
N GLY A 448 -25.65 14.61 -43.18
CA GLY A 448 -26.23 15.86 -42.69
C GLY A 448 -25.77 16.42 -41.36
N ALA A 449 -24.77 15.87 -40.65
CA ALA A 449 -24.30 16.48 -39.40
C ALA A 449 -23.62 17.86 -39.57
N ARG A 450 -23.50 18.35 -40.82
CA ARG A 450 -22.93 19.66 -41.16
C ARG A 450 -23.93 20.64 -41.77
N ALA A 451 -25.24 20.34 -41.73
CA ALA A 451 -26.26 21.18 -42.34
C ALA A 451 -27.32 21.66 -41.32
N VAL A 452 -27.79 22.90 -41.48
CA VAL A 452 -28.98 23.43 -40.80
C VAL A 452 -30.01 23.81 -41.86
N ALA A 453 -31.25 23.34 -41.68
CA ALA A 453 -32.34 23.51 -42.65
C ALA A 453 -32.02 23.01 -44.08
N GLY A 454 -31.15 22.00 -44.22
CA GLY A 454 -30.77 21.41 -45.51
C GLY A 454 -29.69 22.18 -46.27
N GLN A 455 -29.07 23.21 -45.67
CA GLN A 455 -27.90 23.90 -46.20
C GLN A 455 -26.65 23.53 -45.41
N GLU A 456 -25.58 23.11 -46.10
CA GLU A 456 -24.30 22.70 -45.50
C GLU A 456 -23.50 23.92 -45.04
N LEU A 457 -23.22 24.00 -43.73
CA LEU A 457 -22.57 25.14 -43.08
C LEU A 457 -21.05 25.05 -43.03
N LEU A 458 -20.47 23.84 -43.13
CA LEU A 458 -19.03 23.60 -43.04
C LEU A 458 -18.58 22.48 -44.00
N PRO A 459 -17.85 22.77 -45.10
CA PRO A 459 -17.37 21.73 -46.01
C PRO A 459 -16.31 20.82 -45.37
N GLU A 460 -16.19 19.59 -45.86
CA GLU A 460 -15.23 18.59 -45.36
C GLU A 460 -13.78 18.99 -45.65
N ALA A 461 -13.03 19.42 -44.63
CA ALA A 461 -11.58 19.56 -44.71
C ALA A 461 -10.94 18.20 -44.36
N ARG A 462 -10.11 17.66 -45.27
CA ARG A 462 -9.23 16.53 -44.96
C ARG A 462 -8.12 17.02 -44.03
N ILE A 463 -8.18 16.61 -42.78
CA ILE A 463 -7.16 16.90 -41.78
C ILE A 463 -6.17 15.74 -41.77
N GLU A 464 -4.90 15.99 -42.07
CA GLU A 464 -3.83 15.03 -41.79
C GLU A 464 -3.60 14.93 -40.27
N PRO A 465 -3.34 13.73 -39.72
CA PRO A 465 -3.16 13.57 -38.29
C PRO A 465 -1.97 14.38 -37.77
N LEU A 466 -2.20 15.26 -36.79
CA LEU A 466 -1.15 16.01 -36.10
C LEU A 466 -0.26 15.13 -35.19
N LEU A 467 -0.61 13.85 -35.02
CA LEU A 467 0.15 12.86 -34.24
C LEU A 467 0.23 11.52 -34.99
N ARG A 468 1.45 11.08 -35.31
CA ARG A 468 1.76 9.66 -35.61
C ARG A 468 1.84 8.91 -34.28
N PRO A 469 1.30 7.68 -34.16
CA PRO A 469 1.52 6.86 -32.97
C PRO A 469 3.03 6.66 -32.76
N PRO A 470 3.56 6.85 -31.54
CA PRO A 470 4.96 6.53 -31.30
C PRO A 470 5.18 5.02 -31.45
N ALA A 471 6.27 4.65 -32.12
CA ALA A 471 6.78 3.28 -32.08
C ALA A 471 7.10 2.91 -30.61
N PRO A 472 6.99 1.62 -30.23
CA PRO A 472 7.33 1.17 -28.88
C PRO A 472 8.75 1.63 -28.53
N ALA A 473 8.87 2.35 -27.41
CA ALA A 473 10.14 2.88 -26.94
C ALA A 473 11.07 1.73 -26.53
N ALA A 474 12.29 1.73 -27.06
CA ALA A 474 13.39 0.96 -26.51
C ALA A 474 13.68 1.44 -25.07
N PRO A 475 14.02 0.54 -24.14
CA PRO A 475 14.28 0.92 -22.75
C PRO A 475 15.47 1.88 -22.67
N ALA A 476 15.28 3.00 -21.97
CA ALA A 476 16.32 3.99 -21.74
C ALA A 476 17.29 3.48 -20.66
N ASP A 477 18.57 3.42 -21.02
CA ASP A 477 19.69 3.22 -20.10
C ASP A 477 19.67 4.28 -18.99
N ARG A 478 19.45 3.83 -17.75
CA ARG A 478 19.89 4.58 -16.56
C ARG A 478 21.32 4.16 -16.26
N PRO A 479 22.28 5.09 -16.09
CA PRO A 479 23.62 4.72 -15.65
C PRO A 479 23.53 4.15 -14.23
N ALA A 480 23.84 2.87 -14.11
CA ALA A 480 24.05 2.21 -12.83
C ALA A 480 25.30 2.83 -12.16
N GLY A 481 25.19 3.14 -10.87
CA GLY A 481 26.36 3.42 -10.05
C GLY A 481 27.30 2.20 -10.04
N PRO A 482 28.62 2.41 -9.82
CA PRO A 482 29.59 1.33 -9.92
C PRO A 482 29.28 0.21 -8.91
N PRO A 483 29.16 -1.05 -9.35
CA PRO A 483 28.96 -2.17 -8.44
C PRO A 483 30.25 -2.43 -7.67
N THR A 484 30.20 -2.33 -6.35
CA THR A 484 31.22 -2.87 -5.44
C THR A 484 30.99 -4.37 -5.32
N GLY A 485 31.64 -5.16 -6.19
CA GLY A 485 31.59 -6.61 -6.15
C GLY A 485 32.44 -7.19 -5.02
N THR A 486 31.84 -8.05 -4.19
CA THR A 486 32.55 -9.14 -3.51
C THR A 486 32.74 -10.31 -4.47
N VAL A 487 33.72 -11.16 -4.19
CA VAL A 487 34.36 -12.08 -5.17
C VAL A 487 33.47 -13.28 -5.57
N ASP A 488 32.31 -13.51 -4.94
CA ASP A 488 31.36 -14.57 -5.32
C ASP A 488 29.92 -14.02 -5.36
N GLY A 489 29.29 -14.07 -6.54
CA GLY A 489 27.96 -13.49 -6.84
C GLY A 489 26.76 -14.24 -6.23
N TYR A 490 26.84 -14.66 -4.98
CA TYR A 490 25.75 -15.35 -4.29
C TYR A 490 25.26 -14.50 -3.11
N GLN A 491 23.99 -14.11 -3.10
CA GLN A 491 23.42 -13.24 -2.06
C GLN A 491 22.19 -13.90 -1.44
N ILE A 492 22.20 -14.01 -0.11
CA ILE A 492 21.07 -14.49 0.68
C ILE A 492 20.58 -13.34 1.53
N GLY A 493 19.27 -13.23 1.73
CA GLY A 493 18.73 -12.27 2.67
C GLY A 493 17.41 -12.70 3.28
N GLU A 494 17.11 -12.05 4.40
CA GLU A 494 15.88 -12.21 5.17
C GLU A 494 15.39 -10.81 5.48
N GLU A 495 14.14 -10.54 5.10
CA GLU A 495 13.41 -9.37 5.56
C GLU A 495 12.52 -9.80 6.70
N HIS A 496 12.89 -9.35 7.89
CA HIS A 496 11.92 -9.31 8.96
C HIS A 496 10.99 -8.14 8.64
N PRO A 497 9.65 -8.35 8.62
CA PRO A 497 8.77 -7.20 8.65
C PRO A 497 9.23 -6.32 9.82
N ALA A 498 9.14 -5.00 9.68
CA ALA A 498 9.18 -4.10 10.83
C ALA A 498 8.28 -4.77 11.86
N VAL A 499 8.88 -5.27 12.95
CA VAL A 499 8.16 -6.18 13.83
C VAL A 499 6.86 -5.47 14.11
N THR A 500 5.72 -6.08 13.75
CA THR A 500 4.43 -5.45 13.99
C THR A 500 4.51 -5.03 15.45
N GLY A 501 4.64 -3.72 15.74
CA GLY A 501 5.24 -3.29 17.02
C GLY A 501 4.56 -3.95 18.22
N SER A 502 3.28 -4.28 18.01
CA SER A 502 2.44 -5.21 18.76
C SER A 502 3.09 -6.55 19.17
N ASP A 503 3.52 -7.41 18.25
CA ASP A 503 3.84 -8.82 18.55
C ASP A 503 5.13 -8.99 19.34
N ALA A 504 6.21 -8.29 18.97
CA ALA A 504 7.45 -8.26 19.78
C ALA A 504 7.19 -7.70 21.17
N LEU A 505 6.36 -6.67 21.27
CA LEU A 505 6.01 -6.06 22.54
C LEU A 505 5.25 -7.03 23.46
N PHE A 506 4.31 -7.82 22.90
CA PHE A 506 3.64 -8.88 23.66
C PHE A 506 4.56 -10.08 23.96
N ASP A 507 5.51 -10.40 23.10
CA ASP A 507 6.51 -11.44 23.36
C ASP A 507 7.53 -11.03 24.43
N ALA A 508 8.02 -9.81 24.38
CA ALA A 508 8.88 -9.23 25.41
C ALA A 508 8.16 -9.18 26.76
N ARG A 509 6.89 -8.74 26.77
CA ARG A 509 6.05 -8.79 27.96
C ARG A 509 5.88 -10.21 28.49
N ARG A 510 5.57 -11.19 27.63
CA ARG A 510 5.45 -12.61 28.02
C ARG A 510 6.74 -13.11 28.66
N ALA A 511 7.91 -12.79 28.09
CA ALA A 511 9.20 -13.19 28.64
C ALA A 511 9.41 -12.60 30.05
N LEU A 512 9.10 -11.31 30.25
CA LEU A 512 9.18 -10.66 31.56
C LEU A 512 8.19 -11.26 32.57
N GLU A 513 6.95 -11.55 32.17
CA GLU A 513 5.92 -12.15 33.03
C GLU A 513 6.30 -13.57 33.47
N LEU A 514 6.90 -14.35 32.56
CA LEU A 514 7.45 -15.67 32.89
C LEU A 514 8.64 -15.56 33.87
N GLY A 515 9.47 -14.52 33.76
CA GLY A 515 10.51 -14.22 34.75
C GLY A 515 9.93 -13.79 36.11
N ALA A 516 8.89 -12.98 36.12
CA ALA A 516 8.21 -12.53 37.33
C ALA A 516 7.50 -13.69 38.06
N LEU A 517 6.89 -14.62 37.31
CA LEU A 517 6.32 -15.87 37.82
C LEU A 517 7.35 -16.64 38.66
N GLU A 518 8.56 -16.83 38.15
CA GLU A 518 9.63 -17.58 38.83
C GLU A 518 10.05 -16.96 40.17
N LEU A 519 9.92 -15.64 40.30
CA LEU A 519 10.27 -14.92 41.52
C LEU A 519 9.16 -14.94 42.57
N THR A 520 7.91 -15.15 42.17
CA THR A 520 6.72 -14.91 42.98
C THR A 520 5.94 -16.18 43.33
N ILE A 521 5.92 -17.19 42.46
CA ILE A 521 5.14 -18.42 42.68
C ILE A 521 5.54 -19.12 43.98
N GLY A 522 4.53 -19.48 44.81
CA GLY A 522 4.75 -20.10 46.12
C GLY A 522 5.34 -19.18 47.20
N ARG A 523 5.51 -17.87 46.94
CA ARG A 523 6.08 -16.89 47.88
C ARG A 523 5.13 -15.76 48.26
N LEU A 524 3.96 -15.70 47.62
CA LEU A 524 2.95 -14.66 47.90
C LEU A 524 2.17 -14.95 49.18
N THR A 525 1.84 -13.91 49.92
CA THR A 525 0.96 -13.99 51.09
C THR A 525 -0.51 -14.10 50.67
N HIS A 526 -1.37 -14.60 51.56
CA HIS A 526 -2.83 -14.61 51.33
C HIS A 526 -3.41 -13.23 50.99
N GLN A 527 -2.88 -12.16 51.61
CA GLN A 527 -3.32 -10.80 51.32
C GLN A 527 -2.93 -10.35 49.90
N GLN A 528 -1.71 -10.70 49.44
CA GLN A 528 -1.25 -10.41 48.09
C GLN A 528 -2.05 -11.18 47.04
N LEU A 529 -2.32 -12.48 47.28
CA LEU A 529 -3.16 -13.29 46.39
C LEU A 529 -4.60 -12.77 46.31
N ALA A 530 -5.17 -12.30 47.42
CA ALA A 530 -6.49 -11.68 47.43
C ALA A 530 -6.52 -10.36 46.64
N GLY A 531 -5.47 -9.53 46.76
CA GLY A 531 -5.31 -8.32 45.96
C GLY A 531 -5.17 -8.62 44.46
N TYR A 532 -4.39 -9.64 44.12
CA TYR A 532 -4.21 -10.06 42.73
C TYR A 532 -5.52 -10.57 42.10
N ARG A 533 -6.34 -11.28 42.88
CA ARG A 533 -7.67 -11.71 42.46
C ARG A 533 -8.64 -10.55 42.20
N LEU A 534 -8.65 -9.53 43.08
CA LEU A 534 -9.50 -8.36 42.90
C LEU A 534 -9.21 -7.62 41.59
N LEU A 535 -7.94 -7.53 41.20
CA LEU A 535 -7.55 -6.92 39.93
C LEU A 535 -7.96 -7.77 38.72
N ALA A 536 -7.90 -9.10 38.82
CA ALA A 536 -8.42 -9.99 37.78
C ALA A 536 -9.95 -9.84 37.61
N GLU A 537 -10.69 -9.69 38.71
CA GLU A 537 -12.15 -9.50 38.68
C GLU A 537 -12.55 -8.11 38.15
N ALA A 538 -11.67 -7.09 38.26
CA ALA A 538 -11.95 -5.71 37.84
C ALA A 538 -12.09 -5.54 36.31
N ALA A 539 -11.51 -6.43 35.51
CA ALA A 539 -11.61 -6.37 34.04
C ALA A 539 -12.92 -6.95 33.49
N LEU A 540 -13.64 -7.78 34.26
CA LEU A 540 -14.85 -8.50 33.83
C LEU A 540 -16.01 -7.59 33.37
N PRO A 541 -16.35 -6.47 34.06
CA PRO A 541 -17.52 -5.66 33.69
C PRO A 541 -17.44 -5.01 32.31
N TYR A 542 -16.24 -4.94 31.72
CA TYR A 542 -15.98 -4.26 30.46
C TYR A 542 -15.99 -5.21 29.25
N VAL A 543 -16.21 -6.51 29.48
CA VAL A 543 -16.23 -7.56 28.46
C VAL A 543 -17.50 -8.40 28.59
N GLU A 544 -18.31 -8.45 27.53
CA GLU A 544 -19.46 -9.35 27.43
C GLU A 544 -19.21 -10.39 26.34
N GLY A 545 -18.91 -11.62 26.76
CA GLY A 545 -18.59 -12.71 25.83
C GLY A 545 -17.33 -12.41 25.02
N ASP A 546 -17.49 -12.13 23.73
CA ASP A 546 -16.41 -11.78 22.81
C ASP A 546 -16.38 -10.28 22.47
N ARG A 547 -17.12 -9.44 23.20
CA ARG A 547 -17.26 -8.01 22.92
C ARG A 547 -16.68 -7.12 24.01
N LEU A 548 -15.96 -6.08 23.59
CA LEU A 548 -15.57 -4.98 24.45
C LEU A 548 -16.74 -4.00 24.58
N VAL A 549 -17.23 -3.82 25.80
CA VAL A 549 -18.29 -2.85 26.13
C VAL A 549 -17.69 -1.47 26.37
N ASP A 550 -16.52 -1.43 27.01
CA ASP A 550 -15.73 -0.22 27.24
C ASP A 550 -14.23 -0.56 27.11
N ALA A 551 -13.66 -0.28 25.94
CA ALA A 551 -12.27 -0.60 25.65
C ALA A 551 -11.27 0.21 26.48
N ALA A 552 -11.61 1.45 26.84
CA ALA A 552 -10.73 2.31 27.64
C ALA A 552 -10.61 1.77 29.06
N SER A 553 -11.75 1.53 29.71
CA SER A 553 -11.79 0.97 31.07
C SER A 553 -11.23 -0.46 31.14
N TYR A 554 -11.44 -1.28 30.11
CA TYR A 554 -10.79 -2.60 29.99
C TYR A 554 -9.26 -2.47 29.94
N THR A 555 -8.74 -1.56 29.11
CA THR A 555 -7.28 -1.41 28.93
C THR A 555 -6.60 -0.98 30.23
N GLU A 556 -7.20 -0.04 30.96
CA GLU A 556 -6.70 0.42 32.26
C GLU A 556 -6.70 -0.70 33.31
N THR A 557 -7.83 -1.43 33.46
CA THR A 557 -7.94 -2.50 34.44
C THR A 557 -7.07 -3.72 34.11
N ASN A 558 -6.93 -4.06 32.83
CA ASN A 558 -5.98 -5.07 32.36
C ASN A 558 -4.54 -4.66 32.67
N ALA A 559 -4.14 -3.40 32.41
CA ALA A 559 -2.79 -2.93 32.72
C ALA A 559 -2.49 -3.06 34.23
N ALA A 560 -3.44 -2.68 35.09
CA ALA A 560 -3.31 -2.79 36.54
C ALA A 560 -3.10 -4.24 37.02
N PHE A 561 -3.77 -5.23 36.41
CA PHE A 561 -3.56 -6.65 36.72
C PHE A 561 -2.13 -7.09 36.42
N HIS A 562 -1.58 -6.72 35.26
CA HIS A 562 -0.23 -7.12 34.84
C HIS A 562 0.87 -6.36 35.60
N ASP A 563 0.71 -5.05 35.82
CA ASP A 563 1.61 -4.23 36.67
C ASP A 563 1.74 -4.84 38.08
N HIS A 564 0.63 -5.35 38.63
CA HIS A 564 0.63 -5.91 39.98
C HIS A 564 1.56 -7.10 40.11
N LEU A 565 1.62 -8.01 39.13
CA LEU A 565 2.53 -9.15 39.14
C LEU A 565 4.00 -8.71 39.32
N PHE A 566 4.41 -7.66 38.59
CA PHE A 566 5.75 -7.11 38.68
C PHE A 566 6.00 -6.42 40.04
N SER A 567 5.00 -5.71 40.57
CA SER A 567 5.09 -5.12 41.91
C SER A 567 5.32 -6.17 43.00
N LEU A 568 4.72 -7.36 42.86
CA LEU A 568 4.84 -8.46 43.82
C LEU A 568 6.23 -9.10 43.83
N THR A 569 7.05 -8.87 42.80
CA THR A 569 8.44 -9.35 42.77
C THR A 569 9.34 -8.61 43.76
N GLY A 570 8.95 -7.40 44.18
CA GLY A 570 9.80 -6.50 44.98
C GLY A 570 11.01 -5.96 44.23
N ASN A 571 11.08 -6.13 42.90
CA ASN A 571 12.19 -5.67 42.06
C ASN A 571 11.79 -4.45 41.22
N GLU A 572 12.19 -3.25 41.64
CA GLU A 572 11.88 -2.01 40.92
C GLU A 572 12.45 -1.96 39.50
N HIS A 573 13.59 -2.60 39.22
CA HIS A 573 14.18 -2.60 37.88
C HIS A 573 13.33 -3.42 36.90
N LEU A 574 12.79 -4.56 37.36
CA LEU A 574 11.93 -5.40 36.54
C LEU A 574 10.58 -4.72 36.25
N LEU A 575 10.02 -4.01 37.24
CA LEU A 575 8.82 -3.20 37.05
C LEU A 575 9.05 -2.05 36.05
N ARG A 576 10.17 -1.33 36.16
CA ARG A 576 10.52 -0.27 35.19
C ARG A 576 10.76 -0.83 33.78
N ALA A 577 11.37 -2.00 33.66
CA ALA A 577 11.57 -2.66 32.37
C ALA A 577 10.23 -3.01 31.71
N TYR A 578 9.27 -3.55 32.48
CA TYR A 578 7.90 -3.80 31.99
C TYR A 578 7.21 -2.50 31.55
N GLN A 579 7.25 -1.45 32.38
CA GLN A 579 6.62 -0.16 32.06
C GLN A 579 7.24 0.50 30.83
N ALA A 580 8.56 0.35 30.63
CA ALA A 580 9.28 0.88 29.48
C ALA A 580 8.90 0.18 28.15
N LEU A 581 8.30 -1.01 28.19
CA LEU A 581 7.78 -1.66 26.98
C LEU A 581 6.60 -0.89 26.35
N GLY A 582 5.92 -0.02 27.10
CA GLY A 582 4.83 0.80 26.55
C GLY A 582 3.57 0.03 26.15
N VAL A 583 3.38 -1.19 26.67
CA VAL A 583 2.28 -2.09 26.28
C VAL A 583 0.90 -1.46 26.47
N THR A 584 0.71 -0.76 27.58
CA THR A 584 -0.56 -0.08 27.89
C THR A 584 -0.90 0.98 26.83
N GLY A 585 0.07 1.82 26.44
CA GLY A 585 -0.14 2.84 25.42
C GLY A 585 -0.49 2.23 24.06
N HIS A 586 0.20 1.14 23.68
CA HIS A 586 -0.10 0.41 22.46
C HIS A 586 -1.50 -0.21 22.45
N MET A 587 -1.92 -0.79 23.59
CA MET A 587 -3.28 -1.32 23.75
C MET A 587 -4.33 -0.21 23.73
N GLU A 588 -4.09 0.94 24.36
CA GLU A 588 -5.01 2.09 24.35
C GLU A 588 -5.21 2.63 22.94
N GLU A 589 -4.17 2.64 22.11
CA GLU A 589 -4.27 3.05 20.72
C GLU A 589 -5.02 2.01 19.88
N SER A 590 -4.59 0.75 19.98
CA SER A 590 -5.11 -0.34 19.14
C SER A 590 -6.56 -0.72 19.47
N LEU A 591 -6.92 -0.72 20.76
CA LEU A 591 -8.23 -1.17 21.23
C LEU A 591 -9.27 -0.04 21.30
N ARG A 592 -8.87 1.23 21.13
CA ARG A 592 -9.77 2.39 21.29
C ARG A 592 -11.12 2.25 20.59
N ALA A 593 -11.11 1.71 19.38
CA ALA A 593 -12.29 1.50 18.54
C ALA A 593 -12.64 0.00 18.37
N ALA A 594 -11.94 -0.89 19.07
CA ALA A 594 -12.16 -2.32 18.96
C ALA A 594 -13.48 -2.71 19.61
N THR A 595 -14.23 -3.56 18.91
CA THR A 595 -15.50 -4.12 19.42
C THR A 595 -15.35 -5.57 19.85
N TRP A 596 -14.25 -6.23 19.48
CA TRP A 596 -14.00 -7.64 19.74
C TRP A 596 -12.82 -7.86 20.69
N ILE A 597 -12.93 -8.88 21.52
CA ILE A 597 -11.88 -9.42 22.38
C ILE A 597 -11.96 -10.95 22.40
N HIS A 598 -10.81 -11.62 22.51
CA HIS A 598 -10.83 -13.07 22.65
C HIS A 598 -11.60 -13.49 23.92
N PRO A 599 -12.58 -14.42 23.85
CA PRO A 599 -13.51 -14.72 24.94
C PRO A 599 -12.87 -15.21 26.25
N ARG A 600 -11.61 -15.65 26.17
CA ARG A 600 -10.84 -16.18 27.28
C ARG A 600 -9.98 -15.15 28.00
N CYS A 601 -9.71 -13.98 27.42
CA CYS A 601 -8.71 -13.05 27.97
C CYS A 601 -8.97 -12.65 29.44
N THR A 602 -10.21 -12.34 29.80
CA THR A 602 -10.56 -12.00 31.20
C THR A 602 -10.62 -13.23 32.10
N GLN A 603 -11.03 -14.38 31.57
CA GLN A 603 -11.03 -15.64 32.33
C GLN A 603 -9.60 -16.13 32.63
N ASP A 604 -8.66 -15.90 31.72
CA ASP A 604 -7.27 -16.30 31.87
C ASP A 604 -6.61 -15.57 33.06
N HIS A 605 -6.98 -14.31 33.34
CA HIS A 605 -6.54 -13.61 34.55
C HIS A 605 -6.94 -14.37 35.82
N LEU A 606 -8.20 -14.84 35.91
CA LEU A 606 -8.69 -15.60 37.05
C LEU A 606 -8.02 -16.98 37.17
N ASP A 607 -7.82 -17.65 36.03
CA ASP A 607 -7.17 -18.96 35.97
C ASP A 607 -5.70 -18.85 36.39
N ILE A 608 -5.00 -17.78 36.00
CA ILE A 608 -3.62 -17.47 36.42
C ILE A 608 -3.58 -17.30 37.94
N VAL A 609 -4.43 -16.44 38.52
CA VAL A 609 -4.44 -16.21 39.98
C VAL A 609 -4.76 -17.50 40.76
N THR A 610 -5.61 -18.36 40.20
CA THR A 610 -5.92 -19.68 40.78
C THR A 610 -4.67 -20.57 40.79
N ALA A 611 -3.94 -20.67 39.67
CA ALA A 611 -2.68 -21.42 39.61
C ALA A 611 -1.62 -20.85 40.59
N PHE A 612 -1.58 -19.53 40.77
CA PHE A 612 -0.72 -18.89 41.79
C PHE A 612 -1.09 -19.26 43.22
N SER A 613 -2.39 -19.36 43.51
CA SER A 613 -2.91 -19.74 44.83
C SER A 613 -2.63 -21.21 45.14
N ASP A 614 -2.69 -22.07 44.13
CA ASP A 614 -2.42 -23.50 44.25
C ASP A 614 -0.91 -23.83 44.23
N GLY A 615 -0.08 -22.86 43.84
CA GLY A 615 1.37 -23.05 43.67
C GLY A 615 1.73 -23.90 42.44
N ASP A 616 0.82 -24.05 41.48
CA ASP A 616 1.01 -24.84 40.27
C ASP A 616 1.79 -24.03 39.22
N ARG A 617 3.12 -24.18 39.29
CA ARG A 617 4.07 -23.46 38.44
C ARG A 617 3.89 -23.77 36.95
N GLU A 618 3.70 -25.04 36.59
CA GLU A 618 3.60 -25.44 35.19
C GLU A 618 2.30 -24.92 34.58
N ARG A 619 1.20 -25.02 35.32
CA ARG A 619 -0.09 -24.47 34.88
C ARG A 619 -0.04 -22.96 34.72
N ALA A 620 0.56 -22.24 35.67
CA ALA A 620 0.72 -20.78 35.58
C ALA A 620 1.56 -20.36 34.36
N ARG A 621 2.65 -21.09 34.07
CA ARG A 621 3.52 -20.87 32.91
C ARG A 621 2.75 -20.99 31.59
N VAL A 622 1.98 -22.07 31.44
CA VAL A 622 1.15 -22.32 30.25
C VAL A 622 0.08 -21.24 30.10
N LEU A 623 -0.64 -20.89 31.18
CA LEU A 623 -1.70 -19.90 31.13
C LEU A 623 -1.18 -18.49 30.77
N ILE A 624 -0.02 -18.07 31.28
CA ILE A 624 0.60 -16.79 30.89
C ILE A 624 0.95 -16.78 29.40
N ALA A 625 1.51 -17.88 28.88
CA ALA A 625 1.85 -17.97 27.45
C ALA A 625 0.58 -17.95 26.56
N GLU A 626 -0.45 -18.71 26.92
CA GLU A 626 -1.73 -18.72 26.21
C GLU A 626 -2.43 -17.35 26.26
N HIS A 627 -2.41 -16.69 27.42
CA HIS A 627 -2.99 -15.35 27.58
C HIS A 627 -2.29 -14.31 26.72
N ALA A 628 -0.96 -14.38 26.61
CA ALA A 628 -0.19 -13.51 25.73
C ALA A 628 -0.58 -13.72 24.26
N GLU A 629 -0.74 -14.95 23.81
CA GLU A 629 -1.14 -15.25 22.43
C GLU A 629 -2.56 -14.78 22.12
N ARG A 630 -3.51 -14.97 23.04
CA ARG A 630 -4.89 -14.47 22.91
C ARG A 630 -4.95 -12.94 22.94
N SER A 631 -4.07 -12.31 23.70
CA SER A 631 -3.90 -10.85 23.72
C SER A 631 -3.38 -10.35 22.37
N LYS A 632 -2.37 -11.01 21.78
CA LYS A 632 -1.90 -10.72 20.42
C LYS A 632 -3.02 -10.87 19.41
N GLN A 633 -3.80 -11.96 19.47
CA GLN A 633 -4.93 -12.17 18.57
C GLN A 633 -5.96 -11.04 18.66
N THR A 634 -6.27 -10.58 19.88
CA THR A 634 -7.16 -9.44 20.13
C THR A 634 -6.62 -8.17 19.48
N THR A 635 -5.35 -7.84 19.72
CA THR A 635 -4.73 -6.64 19.18
C THR A 635 -4.54 -6.70 17.66
N ARG A 636 -4.09 -7.82 17.10
CA ARG A 636 -3.97 -8.04 15.65
C ARG A 636 -5.32 -7.86 14.96
N ARG A 637 -6.39 -8.44 15.52
CA ARG A 637 -7.74 -8.25 14.99
C ARG A 637 -8.17 -6.80 15.08
N ALA A 638 -7.97 -6.14 16.22
CA ALA A 638 -8.32 -4.73 16.38
C ALA A 638 -7.59 -3.83 15.35
N MET A 639 -6.29 -4.06 15.14
CA MET A 639 -5.49 -3.33 14.15
C MET A 639 -5.95 -3.63 12.72
N ARG A 640 -6.26 -4.89 12.40
CA ARG A 640 -6.80 -5.27 11.08
C ARG A 640 -8.17 -4.64 10.85
N ASP A 641 -9.08 -4.75 11.80
CA ASP A 641 -10.43 -4.20 11.70
C ASP A 641 -10.37 -2.66 11.57
N LEU A 642 -9.41 -2.01 12.25
CA LEU A 642 -9.12 -0.58 12.09
C LEU A 642 -8.56 -0.25 10.69
N ALA A 643 -7.61 -1.03 10.19
CA ALA A 643 -7.03 -0.84 8.86
C ALA A 643 -8.07 -1.08 7.75
N GLU A 644 -8.90 -2.13 7.88
CA GLU A 644 -10.03 -2.41 6.99
C GLU A 644 -11.07 -1.28 7.03
N GLY A 645 -11.39 -0.77 8.23
CA GLY A 645 -12.31 0.37 8.38
C GLY A 645 -11.76 1.68 7.81
N ARG A 646 -10.44 1.81 7.66
CA ARG A 646 -9.79 2.97 7.01
C ARG A 646 -9.67 2.82 5.49
N ARG A 647 -9.85 1.62 4.94
CA ARG A 647 -9.84 1.41 3.49
C ARG A 647 -11.13 1.97 2.88
N PRO A 648 -11.04 2.84 1.86
CA PRO A 648 -12.21 3.35 1.17
C PRO A 648 -13.04 2.18 0.61
N ARG A 649 -14.34 2.19 0.85
CA ARG A 649 -15.25 1.12 0.39
C ARG A 649 -15.34 1.06 -1.13
N PHE A 650 -15.20 2.20 -1.80
CA PHE A 650 -15.30 2.34 -3.24
C PHE A 650 -13.99 2.92 -3.78
N VAL A 651 -13.30 2.17 -4.64
CA VAL A 651 -12.03 2.57 -5.26
C VAL A 651 -12.09 2.27 -6.75
N THR A 652 -11.60 3.20 -7.56
CA THR A 652 -11.36 3.02 -9.01
C THR A 652 -9.86 3.18 -9.27
N PRO A 653 -9.08 2.07 -9.27
CA PRO A 653 -7.62 2.12 -9.33
C PRO A 653 -7.09 2.94 -10.50
N GLY A 654 -6.09 3.77 -10.24
CA GLY A 654 -5.40 4.58 -11.25
C GLY A 654 -6.14 5.83 -11.72
N ARG A 655 -7.35 6.13 -11.21
CA ARG A 655 -8.13 7.32 -11.61
C ARG A 655 -7.37 8.64 -11.39
N PHE A 656 -6.57 8.73 -10.33
CA PHE A 656 -5.75 9.90 -10.02
C PHE A 656 -4.25 9.65 -10.29
N ALA A 657 -3.89 8.58 -11.02
CA ALA A 657 -2.50 8.25 -11.30
C ALA A 657 -1.76 9.43 -11.95
N GLY A 658 -0.66 9.84 -11.33
CA GLY A 658 0.15 10.96 -11.80
C GLY A 658 -0.50 12.34 -11.61
N GLN A 659 -1.64 12.45 -10.92
CA GLN A 659 -2.26 13.72 -10.57
C GLN A 659 -1.85 14.16 -9.16
N VAL A 660 -1.70 15.47 -8.97
CA VAL A 660 -1.45 16.09 -7.67
C VAL A 660 -2.73 16.74 -7.18
N VAL A 661 -3.24 16.23 -6.05
CA VAL A 661 -4.54 16.61 -5.51
C VAL A 661 -4.37 17.30 -4.15
N LEU A 662 -4.80 18.55 -4.08
CA LEU A 662 -4.92 19.29 -2.82
C LEU A 662 -6.25 18.94 -2.16
N VAL A 663 -6.23 18.50 -0.91
CA VAL A 663 -7.43 18.28 -0.09
C VAL A 663 -7.34 19.15 1.17
N THR A 664 -8.25 20.09 1.32
CA THR A 664 -8.36 20.91 2.54
C THR A 664 -9.38 20.31 3.51
N GLY A 665 -9.17 20.52 4.81
CA GLY A 665 -9.96 19.88 5.86
C GLY A 665 -9.70 18.37 5.95
N ALA A 666 -8.48 17.94 5.59
CA ALA A 666 -8.10 16.54 5.44
C ALA A 666 -7.89 15.80 6.78
N GLY A 667 -7.85 16.50 7.92
CA GLY A 667 -7.51 15.88 9.21
C GLY A 667 -8.59 14.98 9.80
N GLN A 668 -9.85 15.08 9.33
CA GLN A 668 -10.95 14.23 9.80
C GLN A 668 -12.18 14.26 8.88
N GLY A 669 -13.03 13.24 8.99
CA GLY A 669 -14.36 13.22 8.36
C GLY A 669 -14.30 13.09 6.84
N ILE A 670 -15.10 13.90 6.12
CA ILE A 670 -15.22 13.83 4.65
C ILE A 670 -13.88 14.09 3.96
N GLY A 671 -13.10 15.07 4.45
CA GLY A 671 -11.81 15.41 3.85
C GLY A 671 -10.80 14.28 3.99
N GLU A 672 -10.69 13.68 5.19
CA GLU A 672 -9.84 12.51 5.43
C GLU A 672 -10.26 11.32 4.53
N CYS A 673 -11.56 10.99 4.49
CA CYS A 673 -12.06 9.89 3.67
C CYS A 673 -11.79 10.12 2.18
N THR A 674 -11.93 11.37 1.72
CA THR A 674 -11.61 11.77 0.34
C THR A 674 -10.11 11.61 0.05
N ALA A 675 -9.24 12.05 0.95
CA ALA A 675 -7.79 11.89 0.80
C ALA A 675 -7.38 10.41 0.73
N ARG A 676 -7.89 9.57 1.64
CA ARG A 676 -7.66 8.11 1.62
C ARG A 676 -8.09 7.49 0.30
N ARG A 677 -9.24 7.91 -0.22
CA ARG A 677 -9.72 7.43 -1.52
C ARG A 677 -8.84 7.86 -2.68
N ILE A 678 -8.42 9.12 -2.74
CA ILE A 678 -7.52 9.61 -3.78
C ILE A 678 -6.17 8.87 -3.75
N SER A 679 -5.61 8.63 -2.55
CA SER A 679 -4.40 7.83 -2.38
C SER A 679 -4.57 6.41 -2.92
N ALA A 680 -5.66 5.72 -2.55
CA ALA A 680 -5.99 4.39 -3.05
C ALA A 680 -6.23 4.35 -4.58
N GLU A 681 -6.60 5.47 -5.19
CA GLU A 681 -6.80 5.64 -6.63
C GLU A 681 -5.55 6.18 -7.36
N GLY A 682 -4.41 6.31 -6.67
CA GLY A 682 -3.08 6.60 -7.25
C GLY A 682 -2.67 8.07 -7.27
N GLY A 683 -3.38 8.96 -6.58
CA GLY A 683 -3.08 10.40 -6.55
C GLY A 683 -2.00 10.78 -5.54
N ALA A 684 -1.12 11.69 -5.92
CA ALA A 684 -0.25 12.41 -4.98
C ALA A 684 -1.08 13.47 -4.24
N LEU A 685 -0.81 13.66 -2.95
CA LEU A 685 -1.67 14.40 -2.05
C LEU A 685 -0.95 15.57 -1.38
N VAL A 686 -1.65 16.70 -1.31
CA VAL A 686 -1.36 17.79 -0.38
C VAL A 686 -2.50 17.83 0.63
N LEU A 687 -2.20 17.55 1.89
CA LEU A 687 -3.17 17.41 2.97
C LEU A 687 -3.12 18.65 3.85
N ALA A 688 -4.13 19.53 3.70
CA ALA A 688 -4.17 20.79 4.42
C ALA A 688 -5.24 20.78 5.52
N ASP A 689 -4.86 21.11 6.74
CA ASP A 689 -5.77 21.30 7.87
C ASP A 689 -5.13 22.22 8.90
N ARG A 690 -5.93 22.74 9.84
CA ARG A 690 -5.42 23.45 11.01
C ARG A 690 -4.94 22.48 12.10
N ALA A 691 -5.55 21.29 12.16
CA ALA A 691 -5.15 20.25 13.10
C ALA A 691 -3.89 19.53 12.63
N GLU A 692 -3.00 19.15 13.55
CA GLU A 692 -1.77 18.41 13.21
C GLU A 692 -2.03 16.97 12.73
N LEU A 693 -3.27 16.48 12.84
CA LEU A 693 -3.72 15.15 12.40
C LEU A 693 -3.35 14.83 10.94
N VAL A 694 -3.16 15.84 10.09
CA VAL A 694 -2.72 15.62 8.69
C VAL A 694 -1.30 15.08 8.60
N ARG A 695 -0.44 15.28 9.61
CA ARG A 695 0.92 14.70 9.64
C ARG A 695 0.85 13.18 9.72
N ASP A 696 0.07 12.66 10.66
CA ASP A 696 -0.11 11.22 10.84
C ASP A 696 -0.77 10.61 9.59
N LEU A 697 -1.76 11.29 9.02
CA LEU A 697 -2.39 10.85 7.77
C LEU A 697 -1.41 10.86 6.59
N ALA A 698 -0.51 11.84 6.49
CA ALA A 698 0.49 11.88 5.43
C ALA A 698 1.52 10.75 5.57
N VAL A 699 1.93 10.41 6.80
CA VAL A 699 2.80 9.24 7.05
C VAL A 699 2.07 7.95 6.66
N GLU A 700 0.81 7.80 7.05
CA GLU A 700 0.01 6.63 6.73
C GLU A 700 -0.23 6.44 5.22
N LEU A 701 -0.49 7.54 4.51
CA LEU A 701 -0.71 7.52 3.05
C LEU A 701 0.57 7.58 2.23
N GLY A 702 1.71 7.87 2.87
CA GLY A 702 3.03 7.89 2.26
C GLY A 702 3.54 6.47 2.06
N SER A 703 3.50 5.99 0.83
CA SER A 703 4.08 4.70 0.43
C SER A 703 4.98 4.88 -0.79
N PRO A 704 5.92 3.96 -1.08
CA PRO A 704 6.71 4.02 -2.30
C PRO A 704 5.79 4.05 -3.54
N GLY A 705 5.62 5.22 -4.17
CA GLY A 705 4.76 5.42 -5.35
C GLY A 705 3.51 6.29 -5.15
N ALA A 706 3.09 6.58 -3.91
CA ALA A 706 2.03 7.54 -3.59
C ALA A 706 2.55 8.55 -2.56
N GLU A 707 2.74 9.79 -2.98
CA GLU A 707 3.36 10.82 -2.16
C GLU A 707 2.30 11.68 -1.47
N ALA A 708 2.34 11.80 -0.14
CA ALA A 708 1.42 12.65 0.63
C ALA A 708 2.20 13.65 1.49
N VAL A 709 1.83 14.93 1.40
CA VAL A 709 2.53 16.02 2.09
C VAL A 709 1.57 16.75 3.03
N PRO A 710 1.87 16.83 4.33
CA PRO A 710 1.03 17.54 5.28
C PRO A 710 1.36 19.04 5.28
N VAL A 711 0.32 19.89 5.31
CA VAL A 711 0.48 21.33 5.51
C VAL A 711 -0.48 21.79 6.61
N VAL A 712 0.10 22.21 7.75
CA VAL A 712 -0.67 22.73 8.88
C VAL A 712 -0.84 24.24 8.68
N ALA A 713 -2.06 24.69 8.38
CA ALA A 713 -2.35 26.09 8.07
C ALA A 713 -3.77 26.51 8.47
N ASP A 714 -3.94 27.78 8.82
CA ASP A 714 -5.27 28.35 9.06
C ASP A 714 -5.90 28.91 7.78
N LEU A 715 -6.81 28.13 7.22
CA LEU A 715 -7.48 28.44 5.96
C LEU A 715 -8.58 29.51 6.09
N GLU A 716 -8.88 30.02 7.29
CA GLU A 716 -9.74 31.20 7.45
C GLU A 716 -9.05 32.48 6.96
N THR A 717 -7.73 32.43 6.76
CA THR A 717 -6.89 33.56 6.34
C THR A 717 -6.39 33.40 4.89
N TRP A 718 -6.08 34.52 4.25
CA TRP A 718 -5.46 34.51 2.93
C TRP A 718 -4.05 33.90 2.98
N GLU A 719 -3.28 34.26 4.00
CA GLU A 719 -1.90 33.80 4.21
C GLU A 719 -1.83 32.29 4.35
N GLY A 720 -2.75 31.69 5.11
CA GLY A 720 -2.83 30.24 5.25
C GLY A 720 -3.20 29.53 3.95
N ALA A 721 -4.16 30.05 3.19
CA ALA A 721 -4.53 29.49 1.89
C ALA A 721 -3.40 29.60 0.85
N SER A 722 -2.70 30.74 0.81
CA SER A 722 -1.54 30.94 -0.06
C SER A 722 -0.42 29.97 0.30
N ALA A 723 -0.08 29.85 1.59
CA ALA A 723 1.01 28.98 2.05
C ALA A 723 0.78 27.51 1.68
N VAL A 724 -0.47 27.03 1.68
CA VAL A 724 -0.82 25.68 1.24
C VAL A 724 -0.55 25.47 -0.25
N VAL A 725 -0.91 26.44 -1.09
CA VAL A 725 -0.64 26.39 -2.54
C VAL A 725 0.87 26.51 -2.80
N ASP A 726 1.56 27.41 -2.10
CA ASP A 726 3.01 27.58 -2.22
C ASP A 726 3.77 26.29 -1.85
N ALA A 727 3.36 25.61 -0.77
CA ALA A 727 3.93 24.33 -0.37
C ALA A 727 3.67 23.22 -1.41
N ALA A 728 2.46 23.17 -1.99
CA ALA A 728 2.12 22.23 -3.04
C ALA A 728 3.00 22.43 -4.28
N LEU A 729 3.18 23.69 -4.71
CA LEU A 729 3.99 24.03 -5.87
C LEU A 729 5.48 23.83 -5.61
N ALA A 730 5.98 24.16 -4.42
CA ALA A 730 7.35 23.90 -4.04
C ALA A 730 7.69 22.40 -4.08
N ARG A 731 6.75 21.54 -3.68
CA ARG A 731 6.99 20.10 -3.61
C ARG A 731 6.72 19.35 -4.91
N PHE A 732 5.69 19.73 -5.65
CA PHE A 732 5.21 19.01 -6.83
C PHE A 732 5.28 19.79 -8.13
N GLY A 733 5.51 21.10 -8.07
CA GLY A 733 5.50 22.00 -9.23
C GLY A 733 4.12 22.23 -9.85
N ARG A 734 3.05 21.63 -9.31
CA ARG A 734 1.69 21.72 -9.87
C ARG A 734 0.60 21.34 -8.87
N ILE A 735 -0.63 21.74 -9.20
CA ILE A 735 -1.87 21.23 -8.61
C ILE A 735 -2.80 20.89 -9.78
N ASP A 736 -3.20 19.61 -9.90
CA ASP A 736 -4.11 19.15 -10.96
C ASP A 736 -5.57 19.26 -10.49
N VAL A 737 -5.83 18.93 -9.22
CA VAL A 737 -7.14 18.96 -8.60
C VAL A 737 -7.07 19.66 -7.23
N ALA A 738 -8.04 20.50 -6.91
CA ALA A 738 -8.19 21.10 -5.58
C ALA A 738 -9.58 20.81 -5.00
N VAL A 739 -9.62 20.10 -3.87
CA VAL A 739 -10.83 19.73 -3.13
C VAL A 739 -10.92 20.57 -1.86
N HIS A 740 -11.94 21.41 -1.76
CA HIS A 740 -12.13 22.34 -0.65
C HIS A 740 -13.19 21.85 0.33
N THR A 741 -12.78 21.19 1.43
CA THR A 741 -13.71 20.56 2.40
C THR A 741 -13.94 21.38 3.68
N VAL A 742 -13.10 22.38 3.95
CA VAL A 742 -13.18 23.16 5.19
C VAL A 742 -14.57 23.81 5.38
N GLY A 743 -15.07 23.67 6.61
CA GLY A 743 -16.31 24.28 7.05
C GLY A 743 -17.07 23.38 8.02
N GLY A 744 -18.29 23.80 8.33
CA GLY A 744 -19.23 23.05 9.16
C GLY A 744 -19.82 23.93 10.24
N THR A 745 -21.05 23.60 10.63
CA THR A 745 -21.76 24.26 11.72
C THR A 745 -20.97 24.18 13.02
N ILE A 746 -20.77 25.32 13.66
CA ILE A 746 -20.13 25.45 14.98
C ILE A 746 -21.20 25.40 16.08
N TRP A 747 -22.31 26.14 15.90
CA TRP A 747 -23.43 26.21 16.85
C TRP A 747 -24.78 25.86 16.21
N ALA A 748 -25.72 25.39 17.02
CA ALA A 748 -27.07 25.01 16.60
C ALA A 748 -28.12 25.70 17.49
N LYS A 749 -28.81 26.71 16.97
CA LYS A 749 -29.87 27.47 17.65
C LYS A 749 -30.70 28.34 16.70
N PRO A 750 -31.90 28.80 17.08
CA PRO A 750 -32.65 29.78 16.28
C PRO A 750 -31.85 31.06 16.05
N PHE A 751 -32.09 31.73 14.91
CA PHE A 751 -31.21 32.79 14.42
C PHE A 751 -31.11 33.98 15.38
N GLU A 752 -32.22 34.36 16.01
CA GLU A 752 -32.33 35.43 16.99
C GLU A 752 -31.46 35.23 18.24
N HIS A 753 -30.98 34.00 18.48
CA HIS A 753 -30.11 33.66 19.59
C HIS A 753 -28.61 33.65 19.23
N TYR A 754 -28.22 33.98 17.99
CA TYR A 754 -26.80 34.14 17.64
C TYR A 754 -26.29 35.53 18.02
N PRO A 755 -25.29 35.61 18.91
CA PRO A 755 -24.52 36.82 19.09
C PRO A 755 -23.76 37.21 17.81
N PRO A 756 -23.50 38.50 17.56
CA PRO A 756 -22.79 38.97 16.37
C PRO A 756 -21.46 38.28 16.09
N GLU A 757 -20.68 37.97 17.12
CA GLU A 757 -19.39 37.28 17.02
C GLU A 757 -19.52 35.83 16.56
N GLN A 758 -20.59 35.12 16.95
CA GLN A 758 -20.84 33.76 16.49
C GLN A 758 -21.30 33.74 15.04
N VAL A 759 -22.09 34.74 14.62
CA VAL A 759 -22.44 34.91 13.20
C VAL A 759 -21.18 35.08 12.35
N ARG A 760 -20.25 35.94 12.78
CA ARG A 760 -18.96 36.14 12.08
C ARG A 760 -18.17 34.85 12.04
N ALA A 761 -17.97 34.18 13.17
CA ALA A 761 -17.20 32.93 13.23
C ALA A 761 -17.77 31.81 12.35
N GLU A 762 -19.11 31.71 12.20
CA GLU A 762 -19.73 30.74 11.28
C GLU A 762 -19.42 31.06 9.80
N ILE A 763 -19.50 32.34 9.43
CA ILE A 763 -19.12 32.79 8.08
C ILE A 763 -17.62 32.57 7.86
N ASP A 764 -16.80 32.94 8.83
CA ASP A 764 -15.34 32.85 8.74
C ASP A 764 -14.88 31.41 8.60
N ARG A 765 -15.49 30.48 9.32
CA ARG A 765 -15.19 29.05 9.19
C ARG A 765 -15.67 28.42 7.88
N SER A 766 -16.82 28.84 7.35
CA SER A 766 -17.54 28.04 6.33
C SER A 766 -17.61 28.66 4.94
N LEU A 767 -17.26 29.94 4.78
CA LEU A 767 -17.25 30.65 3.49
C LEU A 767 -15.83 31.05 3.07
N TRP A 768 -15.09 31.76 3.93
CA TRP A 768 -13.77 32.31 3.58
C TRP A 768 -12.76 31.25 3.15
N PRO A 769 -12.65 30.07 3.79
CA PRO A 769 -11.70 29.06 3.38
C PRO A 769 -11.86 28.62 1.93
N THR A 770 -13.10 28.41 1.47
CA THR A 770 -13.37 28.07 0.07
C THR A 770 -12.98 29.22 -0.85
N LEU A 771 -13.34 30.46 -0.51
CA LEU A 771 -13.03 31.62 -1.34
C LEU A 771 -11.52 31.85 -1.46
N TRP A 772 -10.77 31.79 -0.35
CA TRP A 772 -9.32 31.97 -0.34
C TRP A 772 -8.58 30.84 -1.05
N CYS A 773 -8.98 29.58 -0.84
CA CYS A 773 -8.36 28.46 -1.55
C CYS A 773 -8.62 28.54 -3.07
N CYS A 774 -9.85 28.86 -3.50
CA CYS A 774 -10.13 29.11 -4.92
C CYS A 774 -9.24 30.23 -5.47
N ARG A 775 -9.17 31.38 -4.78
CA ARG A 775 -8.34 32.51 -5.20
C ARG A 775 -6.85 32.16 -5.29
N ALA A 776 -6.34 31.31 -4.40
CA ALA A 776 -4.93 30.90 -4.39
C ALA A 776 -4.61 29.91 -5.52
N VAL A 777 -5.52 28.96 -5.81
CA VAL A 777 -5.29 27.91 -6.81
C VAL A 777 -5.51 28.40 -8.26
N VAL A 778 -6.49 29.29 -8.48
CA VAL A 778 -6.92 29.71 -9.83
C VAL A 778 -5.79 30.22 -10.73
N PRO A 779 -4.90 31.15 -10.30
CA PRO A 779 -3.85 31.68 -11.17
C PRO A 779 -2.98 30.58 -11.79
N HIS A 780 -2.63 29.56 -11.00
CA HIS A 780 -1.79 28.44 -11.41
C HIS A 780 -2.49 27.51 -12.39
N MET A 781 -3.78 27.23 -12.18
CA MET A 781 -4.58 26.41 -13.11
C MET A 781 -4.82 27.14 -14.44
N VAL A 782 -5.04 28.46 -14.40
CA VAL A 782 -5.22 29.31 -15.59
C VAL A 782 -3.94 29.36 -16.41
N GLU A 783 -2.78 29.60 -15.79
CA GLU A 783 -1.47 29.60 -16.47
C GLU A 783 -1.21 28.27 -17.18
N ARG A 784 -1.62 27.17 -16.55
CA ARG A 784 -1.44 25.81 -17.09
C ARG A 784 -2.50 25.41 -18.11
N GLY A 785 -3.59 26.18 -18.24
CA GLY A 785 -4.71 25.91 -19.15
C GLY A 785 -5.53 24.65 -18.80
N ARG A 786 -5.41 24.14 -17.57
CA ARG A 786 -6.17 22.98 -17.07
C ARG A 786 -6.21 22.91 -15.56
N GLY A 787 -7.28 22.34 -15.03
CA GLY A 787 -7.41 21.98 -13.62
C GLY A 787 -8.86 21.72 -13.21
N THR A 788 -9.05 21.07 -12.06
CA THR A 788 -10.39 20.86 -11.49
C THR A 788 -10.46 21.37 -10.05
N ILE A 789 -11.46 22.18 -9.74
CA ILE A 789 -11.80 22.62 -8.39
C ILE A 789 -13.11 21.96 -7.98
N VAL A 790 -13.09 21.23 -6.86
CA VAL A 790 -14.27 20.63 -6.23
C VAL A 790 -14.50 21.29 -4.88
N ASN A 791 -15.51 22.15 -4.80
CA ASN A 791 -15.92 22.75 -3.53
C ASN A 791 -16.87 21.80 -2.78
N VAL A 792 -16.78 21.77 -1.45
CA VAL A 792 -17.75 21.03 -0.61
C VAL A 792 -18.68 22.02 0.08
N SER A 793 -19.89 22.10 -0.43
CA SER A 793 -20.99 22.91 0.08
C SER A 793 -21.78 22.14 1.16
N SER A 794 -23.11 22.26 1.19
CA SER A 794 -24.05 21.43 1.95
C SER A 794 -25.47 21.66 1.45
N VAL A 795 -26.36 20.66 1.60
CA VAL A 795 -27.82 20.89 1.41
C VAL A 795 -28.42 21.75 2.53
N ALA A 796 -27.68 21.98 3.62
CA ALA A 796 -28.10 22.83 4.73
C ALA A 796 -28.31 24.32 4.39
N THR A 797 -28.30 24.73 3.12
CA THR A 797 -28.67 26.09 2.67
C THR A 797 -30.09 26.48 3.06
N ARG A 798 -30.92 25.50 3.41
CA ARG A 798 -32.29 25.66 3.95
C ARG A 798 -32.42 25.03 5.36
N GLY A 799 -31.30 24.84 6.05
CA GLY A 799 -31.24 24.19 7.35
C GLY A 799 -31.75 25.07 8.50
N LEU A 800 -32.57 24.49 9.37
CA LEU A 800 -33.06 25.09 10.60
C LEU A 800 -31.94 25.19 11.65
N ASN A 801 -32.06 26.17 12.54
CA ASN A 801 -31.15 26.41 13.67
C ASN A 801 -29.66 26.64 13.31
N ARG A 802 -29.34 26.95 12.05
CA ARG A 802 -27.96 27.15 11.57
C ARG A 802 -27.87 28.17 10.43
N VAL A 803 -28.66 29.25 10.51
CA VAL A 803 -28.80 30.25 9.43
C VAL A 803 -27.46 30.85 8.96
N PRO A 804 -26.50 31.24 9.82
CA PRO A 804 -25.20 31.73 9.35
C PRO A 804 -24.43 30.70 8.51
N TYR A 805 -24.43 29.44 8.95
CA TYR A 805 -23.84 28.34 8.19
C TYR A 805 -24.57 28.09 6.86
N ALA A 806 -25.90 28.14 6.86
CA ALA A 806 -26.72 28.02 5.66
C ALA A 806 -26.38 29.12 4.63
N ALA A 807 -26.24 30.37 5.10
CA ALA A 807 -25.81 31.49 4.27
C ALA A 807 -24.40 31.30 3.71
N ALA A 808 -23.44 30.83 4.52
CA ALA A 808 -22.08 30.53 4.08
C ALA A 808 -22.06 29.45 2.98
N LYS A 809 -22.77 28.34 3.15
CA LYS A 809 -22.84 27.28 2.13
C LYS A 809 -23.63 27.69 0.89
N GLY A 810 -24.62 28.57 1.03
CA GLY A 810 -25.23 29.26 -0.11
C GLY A 810 -24.22 30.11 -0.89
N GLY A 811 -23.32 30.79 -0.18
CA GLY A 811 -22.19 31.50 -0.77
C GLY A 811 -21.23 30.59 -1.52
N VAL A 812 -20.92 29.40 -1.00
CA VAL A 812 -20.10 28.39 -1.70
C VAL A 812 -20.75 27.93 -3.01
N ASN A 813 -22.08 27.78 -3.04
CA ASN A 813 -22.80 27.49 -4.29
C ASN A 813 -22.62 28.62 -5.30
N ALA A 814 -22.77 29.88 -4.86
CA ALA A 814 -22.58 31.05 -5.72
C ALA A 814 -21.14 31.17 -6.25
N ILE A 815 -20.13 30.96 -5.39
CA ILE A 815 -18.71 30.91 -5.77
C ILE A 815 -18.50 29.88 -6.88
N THR A 816 -19.05 28.68 -6.71
CA THR A 816 -18.91 27.59 -7.68
C THR A 816 -19.50 27.97 -9.04
N SER A 817 -20.73 28.47 -9.09
CA SER A 817 -21.38 28.82 -10.35
C SER A 817 -20.73 30.01 -11.04
N ALA A 818 -20.35 31.06 -10.29
CA ALA A 818 -19.70 32.24 -10.87
C ALA A 818 -18.29 31.90 -11.39
N LEU A 819 -17.48 31.23 -10.57
CA LEU A 819 -16.11 30.89 -10.94
C LEU A 819 -16.07 29.92 -12.12
N ALA A 820 -17.02 28.99 -12.25
CA ALA A 820 -17.11 28.12 -13.42
C ALA A 820 -17.26 28.89 -14.74
N LEU A 821 -18.04 29.98 -14.77
CA LEU A 821 -18.21 30.81 -15.96
C LEU A 821 -16.90 31.51 -16.35
N GLU A 822 -16.16 32.01 -15.36
CA GLU A 822 -14.88 32.67 -15.58
C GLU A 822 -13.78 31.67 -15.97
N MET A 823 -13.79 30.47 -15.40
CA MET A 823 -12.71 29.48 -15.51
C MET A 823 -12.83 28.56 -16.73
N ALA A 824 -14.04 28.31 -17.24
CA ALA A 824 -14.24 27.40 -18.38
C ALA A 824 -13.44 27.80 -19.65
N PRO A 825 -13.32 29.09 -20.04
CA PRO A 825 -12.47 29.50 -21.17
C PRO A 825 -10.98 29.17 -20.98
N HIS A 826 -10.53 28.97 -19.75
CA HIS A 826 -9.15 28.62 -19.40
C HIS A 826 -8.92 27.11 -19.26
N GLY A 827 -9.90 26.27 -19.61
CA GLY A 827 -9.81 24.81 -19.45
C GLY A 827 -9.90 24.36 -17.99
N VAL A 828 -10.35 25.23 -17.08
CA VAL A 828 -10.46 24.93 -15.65
C VAL A 828 -11.92 24.66 -15.28
N ARG A 829 -12.15 23.52 -14.65
CA ARG A 829 -13.48 23.04 -14.25
C ARG A 829 -13.74 23.37 -12.80
N VAL A 830 -14.94 23.87 -12.49
CA VAL A 830 -15.32 24.21 -11.12
C VAL A 830 -16.69 23.60 -10.84
N VAL A 831 -16.74 22.75 -9.81
CA VAL A 831 -17.94 22.01 -9.40
C VAL A 831 -18.04 21.99 -7.89
N ALA A 832 -19.21 21.59 -7.37
CA ALA A 832 -19.37 21.36 -5.95
C ALA A 832 -20.18 20.10 -5.65
N THR A 833 -19.92 19.49 -4.51
CA THR A 833 -20.87 18.59 -3.84
C THR A 833 -21.60 19.34 -2.74
N ALA A 834 -22.82 18.91 -2.42
CA ALA A 834 -23.60 19.39 -1.30
C ALA A 834 -23.98 18.20 -0.39
N PRO A 835 -23.15 17.88 0.61
CA PRO A 835 -23.44 16.81 1.57
C PRO A 835 -24.67 17.09 2.44
N GLY A 836 -25.42 16.03 2.72
CA GLY A 836 -26.48 15.95 3.74
C GLY A 836 -25.99 15.43 5.09
N GLY A 837 -26.94 15.00 5.94
CA GLY A 837 -26.62 14.30 7.18
C GLY A 837 -25.68 13.12 6.89
N THR A 838 -24.52 13.11 7.54
CA THR A 838 -23.46 12.12 7.30
C THR A 838 -23.10 11.45 8.60
N GLU A 839 -23.15 10.12 8.64
CA GLU A 839 -22.67 9.31 9.75
C GLU A 839 -21.14 9.37 9.77
N ALA A 840 -20.59 9.80 10.89
CA ALA A 840 -19.16 9.90 11.09
C ALA A 840 -18.81 9.59 12.55
N PRO A 841 -17.61 9.06 12.82
CA PRO A 841 -17.12 8.91 14.19
C PRO A 841 -17.09 10.23 14.95
N PRO A 842 -17.05 10.19 16.30
CA PRO A 842 -16.81 11.38 17.12
C PRO A 842 -15.59 12.17 16.61
N ARG A 843 -15.71 13.49 16.52
CA ARG A 843 -14.64 14.34 16.00
C ARG A 843 -13.45 14.35 16.95
N ARG A 844 -12.26 14.09 16.40
CA ARG A 844 -10.98 14.22 17.12
C ARG A 844 -10.69 15.69 17.45
N THR A 845 -11.01 16.59 16.52
CA THR A 845 -10.94 18.03 16.74
C THR A 845 -12.36 18.62 16.72
N PRO A 846 -12.91 19.05 17.86
CA PRO A 846 -14.25 19.61 17.91
C PRO A 846 -14.32 20.94 17.15
N ARG A 847 -15.50 21.25 16.59
CA ARG A 847 -15.73 22.52 15.87
C ARG A 847 -16.09 23.67 16.81
N GLY A 848 -16.74 23.33 17.91
CA GLY A 848 -17.29 24.23 18.91
C GLY A 848 -17.71 23.45 20.15
N PRO A 849 -18.31 24.11 21.14
CA PRO A 849 -18.79 23.45 22.36
C PRO A 849 -19.90 22.45 22.04
N ALA A 850 -19.97 21.37 22.83
CA ALA A 850 -21.09 20.45 22.81
C ALA A 850 -22.35 21.13 23.42
N PRO A 851 -23.57 20.72 23.04
CA PRO A 851 -24.78 21.23 23.67
C PRO A 851 -24.84 20.79 25.14
N GLU A 852 -24.82 21.75 26.06
CA GLU A 852 -24.78 21.48 27.51
C GLU A 852 -26.18 21.56 28.15
N SER A 853 -27.01 22.49 27.68
CA SER A 853 -28.36 22.68 28.21
C SER A 853 -29.43 21.84 27.49
N GLU A 854 -30.53 21.53 28.17
CA GLU A 854 -31.68 20.84 27.55
C GLU A 854 -32.22 21.58 26.32
N GLN A 855 -32.15 22.91 26.35
CA GLN A 855 -32.56 23.78 25.25
C GLN A 855 -31.64 23.63 24.03
N GLU A 856 -30.31 23.65 24.23
CA GLU A 856 -29.35 23.44 23.14
C GLU A 856 -29.45 22.04 22.54
N GLN A 857 -29.68 21.03 23.38
CA GLN A 857 -29.94 19.67 22.92
C GLN A 857 -31.23 19.62 22.08
N ALA A 858 -32.29 20.35 22.48
CA ALA A 858 -33.52 20.44 21.70
C ALA A 858 -33.30 21.10 20.33
N TRP A 859 -32.53 22.18 20.28
CA TRP A 859 -32.18 22.85 19.02
C TRP A 859 -31.36 21.95 18.09
N TYR A 860 -30.43 21.16 18.65
CA TYR A 860 -29.66 20.18 17.89
C TYR A 860 -30.55 19.06 17.36
N ARG A 861 -31.48 18.55 18.18
CA ARG A 861 -32.48 17.55 17.74
C ARG A 861 -33.29 18.04 16.56
N THR A 862 -33.71 19.31 16.52
CA THR A 862 -34.41 19.87 15.35
C THR A 862 -33.62 19.73 14.05
N ILE A 863 -32.28 19.86 14.09
CA ILE A 863 -31.42 19.68 12.90
C ILE A 863 -31.43 18.21 12.46
N VAL A 864 -31.31 17.29 13.42
CA VAL A 864 -31.34 15.85 13.17
C VAL A 864 -32.70 15.45 12.57
N ASP A 865 -33.79 15.84 13.23
CA ASP A 865 -35.16 15.55 12.81
C ASP A 865 -35.42 16.09 11.40
N GLN A 866 -35.10 17.36 11.13
CA GLN A 866 -35.23 17.93 9.78
C GLN A 866 -34.47 17.10 8.76
N THR A 867 -33.21 16.76 9.04
CA THR A 867 -32.34 16.05 8.10
C THR A 867 -32.87 14.65 7.76
N VAL A 868 -33.40 13.93 8.76
CA VAL A 868 -34.03 12.61 8.54
C VAL A 868 -35.36 12.77 7.81
N ASP A 869 -36.16 13.78 8.15
CA ASP A 869 -37.47 14.03 7.57
C ASP A 869 -37.41 14.55 6.12
N SER A 870 -36.42 15.36 5.77
CA SER A 870 -36.25 15.88 4.40
C SER A 870 -35.61 14.85 3.46
N SER A 871 -34.74 13.99 3.98
CA SER A 871 -34.15 12.91 3.20
C SER A 871 -35.23 11.93 2.72
N LEU A 872 -35.23 11.62 1.42
CA LEU A 872 -36.12 10.60 0.86
C LEU A 872 -35.72 9.19 1.33
N MET A 873 -34.43 9.00 1.66
CA MET A 873 -33.89 7.74 2.17
C MET A 873 -34.02 7.57 3.68
N LYS A 874 -34.46 8.60 4.42
CA LYS A 874 -34.72 8.55 5.88
C LYS A 874 -33.53 8.07 6.72
N ARG A 875 -32.31 8.30 6.26
CA ARG A 875 -31.06 7.96 6.95
C ARG A 875 -29.98 8.97 6.63
N TYR A 876 -28.92 8.94 7.42
CA TYR A 876 -27.69 9.66 7.10
C TYR A 876 -26.90 8.88 6.03
N GLY A 877 -26.13 9.60 5.23
CA GLY A 877 -25.17 9.02 4.30
C GLY A 877 -23.88 8.61 5.00
N THR A 878 -23.07 7.75 4.38
CA THR A 878 -21.75 7.37 4.91
C THR A 878 -20.66 8.31 4.40
N LEU A 879 -19.50 8.32 5.07
CA LEU A 879 -18.32 9.05 4.58
C LEU A 879 -17.90 8.59 3.18
N ASP A 880 -17.95 7.29 2.89
CA ASP A 880 -17.64 6.74 1.57
C ASP A 880 -18.60 7.25 0.47
N GLU A 881 -19.90 7.37 0.76
CA GLU A 881 -20.88 7.93 -0.17
C GLU A 881 -20.55 9.40 -0.52
N GLN A 882 -20.09 10.18 0.47
CA GLN A 882 -19.67 11.57 0.26
C GLN A 882 -18.36 11.65 -0.55
N ALA A 883 -17.34 10.89 -0.15
CA ALA A 883 -16.05 10.85 -0.84
C ALA A 883 -16.19 10.34 -2.29
N ALA A 884 -17.13 9.44 -2.55
CA ALA A 884 -17.40 8.93 -3.90
C ALA A 884 -17.88 10.00 -4.88
N ALA A 885 -18.82 10.83 -4.46
CA ALA A 885 -19.30 11.91 -5.30
C ALA A 885 -18.20 12.97 -5.54
N ILE A 886 -17.40 13.27 -4.52
CA ILE A 886 -16.29 14.23 -4.61
C ILE A 886 -15.23 13.73 -5.60
N THR A 887 -14.78 12.48 -5.46
CA THR A 887 -13.75 11.89 -6.33
C THR A 887 -14.23 11.70 -7.77
N PHE A 888 -15.49 11.31 -7.98
CA PHE A 888 -16.08 11.28 -9.32
C PHE A 888 -16.03 12.68 -9.96
N LEU A 889 -16.54 13.71 -9.28
CA LEU A 889 -16.53 15.08 -9.78
C LEU A 889 -15.11 15.64 -9.96
N ALA A 890 -14.13 15.21 -9.17
CA ALA A 890 -12.73 15.60 -9.32
C ALA A 890 -12.07 15.00 -10.58
N SER A 891 -12.58 13.88 -11.09
CA SER A 891 -11.93 13.09 -12.13
C SER A 891 -12.32 13.44 -13.56
N GLU A 892 -11.60 12.88 -14.53
CA GLU A 892 -11.88 13.00 -15.97
C GLU A 892 -13.21 12.36 -16.39
N GLU A 893 -13.77 11.44 -15.60
CA GLU A 893 -15.11 10.87 -15.83
C GLU A 893 -16.20 11.96 -15.78
N ALA A 894 -15.93 13.07 -15.07
CA ALA A 894 -16.79 14.24 -14.98
C ALA A 894 -16.29 15.43 -15.83
N SER A 895 -15.44 15.19 -16.83
CA SER A 895 -14.81 16.24 -17.65
C SER A 895 -15.79 17.20 -18.33
N TYR A 896 -17.04 16.78 -18.58
CA TYR A 896 -18.10 17.62 -19.15
C TYR A 896 -19.06 18.24 -18.11
N ILE A 897 -18.78 18.11 -16.81
CA ILE A 897 -19.61 18.65 -15.72
C ILE A 897 -18.90 19.85 -15.07
N THR A 898 -19.42 21.06 -15.28
CA THR A 898 -18.93 22.31 -14.66
C THR A 898 -20.09 23.19 -14.20
N GLY A 899 -19.86 24.08 -13.24
CA GLY A 899 -20.85 25.03 -12.69
C GLY A 899 -21.98 24.41 -11.88
N THR A 900 -21.94 23.10 -11.66
CA THR A 900 -22.99 22.31 -11.00
C THR A 900 -22.69 22.10 -9.52
N VAL A 901 -23.73 22.13 -8.70
CA VAL A 901 -23.72 21.68 -7.30
C VAL A 901 -24.50 20.38 -7.21
N LEU A 902 -23.83 19.28 -6.87
CA LEU A 902 -24.41 17.94 -6.78
C LEU A 902 -24.85 17.63 -5.33
N PRO A 903 -26.15 17.51 -5.02
CA PRO A 903 -26.62 17.09 -3.70
C PRO A 903 -26.30 15.62 -3.43
N VAL A 904 -25.67 15.33 -2.29
CA VAL A 904 -25.33 13.98 -1.82
C VAL A 904 -25.99 13.78 -0.45
N ALA A 905 -27.33 13.67 -0.47
CA ALA A 905 -28.16 13.75 0.72
C ALA A 905 -29.40 12.83 0.68
N GLY A 906 -29.35 11.73 -0.06
CA GLY A 906 -30.45 10.76 -0.15
C GLY A 906 -31.74 11.37 -0.71
N GLY A 907 -31.63 12.29 -1.67
CA GLY A 907 -32.75 13.00 -2.30
C GLY A 907 -33.14 14.33 -1.64
N ASP A 908 -32.51 14.69 -0.52
CA ASP A 908 -32.69 16.02 0.08
C ASP A 908 -32.02 17.11 -0.76
N LEU A 909 -32.72 18.23 -0.94
CA LEU A 909 -32.24 19.44 -1.63
C LEU A 909 -32.11 20.64 -0.66
N GLY A 910 -32.42 20.43 0.62
CA GLY A 910 -32.27 21.39 1.72
C GLY A 910 -33.54 21.65 2.51
#